data_AF-A0A956BNU2-F1
#
_entry.id   AF-A0A956BNU2-F1
#
_cell.length_a   1.000
_cell.length_b   1.000
_cell.length_c   1.000
_cell.angle_alpha   90.00
_cell.angle_beta   90.00
_cell.angle_gamma   90.00
#
_symmetry.space_group_name_H-M   'P 1'
#
loop_
_entity.id
_entity.type
_entity.pdbx_description
1 polymer ?
#
loop_
_entity_poly.entity_id
_entity_poly.type
_entity_poly.pdbx_seq_one_letter_code
_entity_poly.pdbx_strand_id
1 'polypeptide(L)'
;YTGALDEVWDLVSNTDAFNRVAGFGLRFSRDDEGRMIGRMRAAGSDVTWEERPIDYCHASWFTSQRDYDNGAVRAAEVTCRFAETEGGAVEVDYRLELQARFWLLTPLLWLIGRLVVRRQLVAGFANVERALRGGRQLLDPPPALGASAREAMEAGLAAVDPALRTSLRNRLEKAPLVVQDRLRPGLVARQDGHDPARVELAMLQGVRAGLLELRWLVLCPRCRGDETDRGVVDLATRDQHCPSCGIRYDGALVDNVEAVFRPAPAIRTERAPVDCVMSPSRTPHVLVQCPVGVGEELGFHVTLKEGTYVLEAGDVACLVQVREGGPDVATLHVEVGPDGAFPQSVVISPRKVDVRVTSHLDARARVAFSRRWRPTYGLTASRLLSTPELAALLPEAMIAPGAGTRSYRESVLVLEAESVDGGEEALAALEDLADVASEAGNLLLVAAFRTIPAVLAGAEALAGLRLPLRGAIGAGVVLELEQEGQKSVVGQPVEEALEVVRSLAAPQLALATDEPEVLEALADNPAVVQLVRLQGHPAVLAFAASIDGPSVVAPREAAVPELLDVPEVLGAFEVVREIDSGASGRVLEVLDRMDSTRFALKTPLRRFQSDAEMHAFLREGLVAKRVRHPNVVGFRDLGVENGQPYLVMEYLEGRPLAARLELGGPLSVRRTTLLLAALLDGLEAVHDAGLVHRDIKPSNIFLLDDPKAARGGV
;
A
#
# COMPACT_ATOMS: atom_id res chain seq x y z
N TYR A 1 15.16 0.91 -36.70
CA TYR A 1 14.12 1.93 -36.56
C TYR A 1 14.70 3.22 -36.01
N THR A 2 14.21 4.37 -36.47
CA THR A 2 14.56 5.69 -35.92
C THR A 2 13.49 6.06 -34.88
N GLY A 3 13.76 5.78 -33.61
CA GLY A 3 12.82 5.95 -32.49
C GLY A 3 13.46 5.45 -31.20
N ALA A 4 12.92 5.81 -30.05
CA ALA A 4 13.45 5.31 -28.77
C ALA A 4 13.19 3.80 -28.65
N LEU A 5 14.11 3.07 -28.01
CA LEU A 5 13.98 1.62 -27.83
C LEU A 5 12.66 1.21 -27.17
N ASP A 6 12.22 1.93 -26.15
CA ASP A 6 10.94 1.69 -25.47
C ASP A 6 9.73 1.85 -26.41
N GLU A 7 9.75 2.84 -27.31
CA GLU A 7 8.65 3.04 -28.28
C GLU A 7 8.58 1.90 -29.30
N VAL A 8 9.75 1.44 -29.78
CA VAL A 8 9.83 0.30 -30.69
C VAL A 8 9.39 -0.98 -29.99
N TRP A 9 9.80 -1.17 -28.74
CA TRP A 9 9.38 -2.27 -27.88
C TRP A 9 7.86 -2.31 -27.73
N ASP A 10 7.22 -1.20 -27.36
CA ASP A 10 5.77 -1.14 -27.11
C ASP A 10 4.95 -1.56 -28.34
N LEU A 11 5.39 -1.15 -29.52
CA LEU A 11 4.71 -1.47 -30.78
C LEU A 11 4.91 -2.93 -31.22
N VAL A 12 6.13 -3.46 -31.11
CA VAL A 12 6.46 -4.81 -31.58
C VAL A 12 6.04 -5.89 -30.58
N SER A 13 6.17 -5.61 -29.28
CA SER A 13 5.78 -6.55 -28.21
C SER A 13 4.27 -6.56 -27.93
N ASN A 14 3.48 -5.69 -28.58
CA ASN A 14 2.03 -5.86 -28.66
C ASN A 14 1.71 -6.94 -29.70
N THR A 15 1.91 -8.20 -29.30
CA THR A 15 1.88 -9.33 -30.24
C THR A 15 0.53 -9.42 -30.97
N ASP A 16 -0.57 -9.05 -30.33
CA ASP A 16 -1.90 -9.03 -30.96
C ASP A 16 -2.04 -7.95 -32.03
N ALA A 17 -1.72 -6.71 -31.67
CA ALA A 17 -1.80 -5.59 -32.60
C ALA A 17 -0.89 -5.86 -33.80
N PHE A 18 0.34 -6.32 -33.54
CA PHE A 18 1.30 -6.72 -34.56
C PHE A 18 0.73 -7.85 -35.45
N ASN A 19 0.17 -8.91 -34.87
CA ASN A 19 -0.35 -10.05 -35.62
C ASN A 19 -1.57 -9.66 -36.48
N ARG A 20 -2.40 -8.75 -35.99
CA ARG A 20 -3.58 -8.24 -36.71
C ARG A 20 -3.17 -7.42 -37.92
N VAL A 21 -2.25 -6.46 -37.76
CA VAL A 21 -1.76 -5.62 -38.88
C VAL A 21 -0.88 -6.40 -39.86
N ALA A 22 -0.20 -7.45 -39.40
CA ALA A 22 0.51 -8.39 -40.26
C ALA A 22 -0.43 -9.31 -41.06
N GLY A 23 -1.71 -9.40 -40.65
CA GLY A 23 -2.73 -10.18 -41.36
C GLY A 23 -2.67 -11.68 -41.09
N PHE A 24 -2.17 -12.10 -39.91
CA PHE A 24 -2.15 -13.52 -39.53
C PHE A 24 -3.55 -14.07 -39.20
N GLY A 25 -4.51 -13.20 -38.86
CA GLY A 25 -5.91 -13.61 -38.61
C GLY A 25 -6.09 -14.50 -37.37
N LEU A 26 -5.18 -14.39 -36.39
CA LEU A 26 -5.24 -15.14 -35.14
C LEU A 26 -6.41 -14.63 -34.29
N ARG A 27 -7.10 -15.54 -33.62
CA ARG A 27 -8.13 -15.27 -32.63
C ARG A 27 -7.78 -16.00 -31.35
N PHE A 28 -7.99 -15.36 -30.21
CA PHE A 28 -7.70 -15.95 -28.91
C PHE A 28 -8.99 -16.14 -28.11
N SER A 29 -8.98 -17.13 -27.23
CA SER A 29 -10.03 -17.42 -26.26
C SER A 29 -9.41 -18.10 -25.05
N ARG A 30 -10.05 -18.03 -23.89
CA ARG A 30 -9.69 -18.87 -22.74
C ARG A 30 -10.62 -20.08 -22.67
N ASP A 31 -10.08 -21.23 -22.25
CA ASP A 31 -10.90 -22.39 -21.87
C ASP A 31 -11.34 -22.31 -20.39
N ASP A 32 -12.08 -23.31 -19.93
CA ASP A 32 -12.62 -23.37 -18.57
C ASP A 32 -11.51 -23.51 -17.49
N GLU A 33 -10.33 -23.99 -17.89
CA GLU A 33 -9.13 -24.07 -17.04
C GLU A 33 -8.28 -22.78 -17.11
N GLY A 34 -8.72 -21.78 -17.87
CA GLY A 34 -8.06 -20.49 -18.03
C GLY A 34 -6.87 -20.50 -19.00
N ARG A 35 -6.58 -21.61 -19.67
CA ARG A 35 -5.51 -21.71 -20.68
C ARG A 35 -5.84 -20.86 -21.88
N MET A 36 -4.82 -20.26 -22.49
CA MET A 36 -4.98 -19.43 -23.67
C MET A 36 -4.99 -20.30 -24.92
N ILE A 37 -6.16 -20.39 -25.56
CA ILE A 37 -6.38 -21.15 -26.78
C ILE A 37 -6.44 -20.20 -27.97
N GLY A 38 -5.50 -20.37 -28.89
CA GLY A 38 -5.49 -19.67 -30.16
C GLY A 38 -6.21 -20.46 -31.26
N ARG A 39 -6.86 -19.75 -32.17
CA ARG A 39 -7.55 -20.30 -33.34
C ARG A 39 -7.23 -19.49 -34.59
N MET A 40 -7.02 -20.18 -35.71
CA MET A 40 -6.85 -19.55 -37.02
C MET A 40 -7.40 -20.48 -38.11
N ARG A 41 -7.74 -19.91 -39.27
CA ARG A 41 -8.14 -20.71 -40.42
C ARG A 41 -6.96 -20.86 -41.37
N ALA A 42 -6.52 -22.09 -41.61
CA ALA A 42 -5.40 -22.38 -42.50
C ALA A 42 -5.75 -23.56 -43.42
N ALA A 43 -5.49 -23.40 -44.72
CA ALA A 43 -5.76 -24.41 -45.75
C ALA A 43 -7.19 -25.01 -45.69
N GLY A 44 -8.19 -24.17 -45.38
CA GLY A 44 -9.60 -24.58 -45.31
C GLY A 44 -10.03 -25.26 -44.00
N SER A 45 -9.09 -25.56 -43.10
CA SER A 45 -9.36 -26.17 -41.79
C SER A 45 -9.16 -25.16 -40.65
N ASP A 46 -9.86 -25.37 -39.55
CA ASP A 46 -9.64 -24.61 -38.31
C ASP A 46 -8.46 -25.23 -37.54
N VAL A 47 -7.44 -24.42 -37.35
CA VAL A 47 -6.23 -24.78 -36.60
C VAL A 47 -6.31 -24.19 -35.21
N THR A 48 -6.08 -25.02 -34.19
CA THR A 48 -6.08 -24.63 -32.77
C THR A 48 -4.74 -24.93 -32.13
N TRP A 49 -4.39 -24.13 -31.12
CA TRP A 49 -3.18 -24.31 -30.33
C TRP A 49 -3.37 -23.79 -28.91
N GLU A 50 -2.55 -24.30 -28.00
CA GLU A 50 -2.30 -23.71 -26.69
C GLU A 50 -1.15 -22.70 -26.79
N GLU A 51 -1.36 -21.49 -26.30
CA GLU A 51 -0.32 -20.46 -26.19
C GLU A 51 0.31 -20.54 -24.79
N ARG A 52 1.63 -20.77 -24.72
CA ARG A 52 2.36 -20.78 -23.45
C ARG A 52 2.59 -19.35 -22.95
N PRO A 53 2.84 -19.16 -21.63
CA PRO A 53 3.26 -17.87 -21.09
C PRO A 53 4.48 -17.30 -21.84
N ILE A 54 4.40 -16.03 -22.24
CA ILE A 54 5.49 -15.36 -22.96
C ILE A 54 6.63 -15.07 -21.98
N ASP A 55 7.83 -15.49 -22.34
CA ASP A 55 9.05 -15.18 -21.61
C ASP A 55 9.68 -13.92 -22.19
N TYR A 56 10.10 -12.97 -21.37
CA TYR A 56 10.66 -11.72 -21.89
C TYR A 56 11.49 -10.93 -20.88
N CYS A 57 12.31 -10.04 -21.43
CA CYS A 57 12.99 -8.95 -20.73
C CYS A 57 12.68 -7.65 -21.46
N HIS A 58 12.10 -6.69 -20.75
CA HIS A 58 11.64 -5.40 -21.27
C HIS A 58 12.75 -4.71 -22.05
N ALA A 59 12.38 -4.14 -23.19
CA ALA A 59 13.28 -3.44 -24.10
C ALA A 59 14.50 -4.28 -24.56
N SER A 60 14.45 -5.61 -24.42
CA SER A 60 15.58 -6.49 -24.76
C SER A 60 15.17 -7.65 -25.64
N TRP A 61 14.25 -8.51 -25.18
CA TRP A 61 13.80 -9.65 -25.96
C TRP A 61 12.48 -10.22 -25.43
N PHE A 62 11.75 -10.96 -26.27
CA PHE A 62 10.65 -11.81 -25.86
C PHE A 62 10.57 -13.09 -26.69
N THR A 63 10.00 -14.14 -26.10
CA THR A 63 9.78 -15.45 -26.70
C THR A 63 8.36 -15.94 -26.44
N SER A 64 7.62 -16.23 -27.52
CA SER A 64 6.27 -16.83 -27.49
C SER A 64 6.34 -18.25 -28.06
N GLN A 65 5.74 -19.20 -27.35
CA GLN A 65 5.69 -20.62 -27.72
C GLN A 65 4.25 -21.06 -27.90
N ARG A 66 4.00 -21.81 -28.99
CA ARG A 66 2.68 -22.32 -29.37
C ARG A 66 2.74 -23.81 -29.59
N ASP A 67 1.88 -24.56 -28.89
CA ASP A 67 1.72 -25.99 -29.06
C ASP A 67 0.42 -26.28 -29.82
N TYR A 68 0.53 -26.74 -31.07
CA TYR A 68 -0.62 -26.91 -31.96
C TYR A 68 -1.30 -28.25 -31.75
N ASP A 69 -2.62 -28.25 -31.54
CA ASP A 69 -3.41 -29.46 -31.37
C ASP A 69 -3.59 -30.20 -32.69
N ASN A 70 -3.74 -29.44 -33.78
CA ASN A 70 -4.00 -29.96 -35.13
C ASN A 70 -3.21 -29.20 -36.23
N GLY A 71 -3.36 -29.65 -37.49
CA GLY A 71 -2.69 -29.03 -38.63
C GLY A 71 -1.27 -29.54 -38.92
N ALA A 72 -0.57 -28.85 -39.84
CA ALA A 72 0.75 -29.27 -40.34
C ALA A 72 1.91 -28.91 -39.39
N VAL A 73 1.69 -27.94 -38.50
CA VAL A 73 2.64 -27.49 -37.49
C VAL A 73 2.35 -28.25 -36.19
N ARG A 74 3.40 -28.65 -35.48
CA ARG A 74 3.32 -29.21 -34.12
C ARG A 74 3.59 -28.16 -33.07
N ALA A 75 4.64 -27.38 -33.28
CA ALA A 75 5.00 -26.29 -32.39
C ALA A 75 5.53 -25.11 -33.21
N ALA A 76 5.32 -23.90 -32.71
CA ALA A 76 5.97 -22.71 -33.22
C ALA A 76 6.61 -21.94 -32.07
N GLU A 77 7.78 -21.37 -32.34
CA GLU A 77 8.44 -20.45 -31.42
C GLU A 77 8.74 -19.15 -32.15
N VAL A 78 8.36 -18.04 -31.54
CA VAL A 78 8.72 -16.69 -31.98
C VAL A 78 9.69 -16.14 -30.96
N THR A 79 10.87 -15.75 -31.41
CA THR A 79 11.83 -14.99 -30.60
C THR A 79 12.08 -13.65 -31.26
N CYS A 80 11.97 -12.57 -30.49
CA CYS A 80 12.27 -11.21 -30.93
C CYS A 80 13.34 -10.61 -30.01
N ARG A 81 14.39 -10.01 -30.58
CA ARG A 81 15.46 -9.31 -29.86
C ARG A 81 15.58 -7.87 -30.34
N PHE A 82 15.94 -6.99 -29.42
CA PHE A 82 16.09 -5.56 -29.64
C PHE A 82 17.50 -5.13 -29.24
N ALA A 83 18.13 -4.28 -30.03
CA ALA A 83 19.43 -3.70 -29.73
C ALA A 83 19.49 -2.25 -30.21
N GLU A 84 20.06 -1.36 -29.39
CA GLU A 84 20.42 -0.01 -29.82
C GLU A 84 21.78 -0.04 -30.53
N THR A 85 21.85 0.57 -31.70
CA THR A 85 23.09 0.74 -32.47
C THR A 85 23.82 2.01 -32.02
N GLU A 86 25.13 2.10 -32.28
CA GLU A 86 25.95 3.30 -31.95
C GLU A 86 25.41 4.61 -32.55
N GLY A 87 24.62 4.53 -33.64
CA GLY A 87 23.96 5.66 -34.28
C GLY A 87 22.58 6.02 -33.70
N GLY A 88 22.16 5.41 -32.59
CA GLY A 88 20.86 5.65 -31.94
C GLY A 88 19.66 5.02 -32.65
N ALA A 89 19.89 4.18 -33.67
CA ALA A 89 18.82 3.40 -34.29
C ALA A 89 18.61 2.08 -33.54
N VAL A 90 17.38 1.60 -33.51
CA VAL A 90 17.01 0.30 -32.89
C VAL A 90 16.99 -0.80 -33.94
N GLU A 91 17.82 -1.83 -33.77
CA GLU A 91 17.78 -3.07 -34.53
C GLU A 91 16.79 -4.06 -33.89
N VAL A 92 16.00 -4.72 -34.72
CA VAL A 92 15.03 -5.74 -34.30
C VAL A 92 15.28 -7.02 -35.07
N ASP A 93 15.71 -8.06 -34.35
CA ASP A 93 15.87 -9.41 -34.89
C ASP A 93 14.63 -10.23 -34.53
N TYR A 94 13.86 -10.64 -35.55
CA TYR A 94 12.64 -11.42 -35.37
C TYR A 94 12.79 -12.78 -36.03
N ARG A 95 12.76 -13.84 -35.22
CA ARG A 95 12.94 -15.22 -35.64
C ARG A 95 11.66 -16.01 -35.35
N LEU A 96 11.14 -16.67 -36.38
CA LEU A 96 10.04 -17.62 -36.28
C LEU A 96 10.54 -19.01 -36.64
N GLU A 97 10.42 -19.94 -35.72
CA GLU A 97 10.70 -21.35 -35.93
C GLU A 97 9.40 -22.15 -35.98
N LEU A 98 9.25 -22.98 -37.02
CA LEU A 98 8.09 -23.85 -37.20
C LEU A 98 8.56 -25.30 -37.17
N GLN A 99 8.04 -26.06 -36.22
CA GLN A 99 8.28 -27.49 -36.13
C GLN A 99 7.17 -28.24 -36.86
N ALA A 100 7.55 -29.00 -37.88
CA ALA A 100 6.62 -29.83 -38.61
C ALA A 100 6.06 -30.94 -37.72
N ARG A 101 4.75 -31.21 -37.83
CA ARG A 101 4.13 -32.35 -37.14
C ARG A 101 4.68 -33.69 -37.61
N PHE A 102 4.96 -33.76 -38.91
CA PHE A 102 5.61 -34.90 -39.54
C PHE A 102 6.80 -34.37 -40.35
N TRP A 103 7.94 -35.06 -40.27
CA TRP A 103 9.18 -34.63 -40.93
C TRP A 103 9.03 -34.43 -42.46
N LEU A 104 8.09 -35.15 -43.09
CA LEU A 104 7.75 -35.02 -44.51
C LEU A 104 7.15 -33.64 -44.87
N LEU A 105 6.57 -32.92 -43.91
CA LEU A 105 5.95 -31.60 -44.13
C LEU A 105 6.96 -30.44 -44.06
N THR A 106 8.20 -30.68 -43.63
CA THR A 106 9.23 -29.64 -43.48
C THR A 106 9.48 -28.81 -44.75
N PRO A 107 9.62 -29.41 -45.96
CA PRO A 107 9.82 -28.63 -47.19
C PRO A 107 8.62 -27.73 -47.52
N LEU A 108 7.39 -28.23 -47.27
CA LEU A 108 6.16 -27.47 -47.47
C LEU A 108 6.09 -26.28 -46.51
N LEU A 109 6.38 -26.49 -45.22
CA LEU A 109 6.40 -25.41 -44.23
C LEU A 109 7.47 -24.37 -44.54
N TRP A 110 8.66 -24.79 -45.01
CA TRP A 110 9.70 -23.86 -45.45
C TRP A 110 9.21 -22.96 -46.60
N LEU A 111 8.53 -23.55 -47.59
CA LEU A 111 7.98 -22.80 -48.71
C LEU A 111 6.88 -21.82 -48.28
N ILE A 112 5.97 -22.25 -47.40
CA ILE A 112 4.92 -21.40 -46.81
C ILE A 112 5.55 -20.25 -46.02
N GLY A 113 6.55 -20.56 -45.20
CA GLY A 113 7.33 -19.58 -44.44
C GLY A 113 7.93 -18.50 -45.34
N ARG A 114 8.54 -18.92 -46.46
CA ARG A 114 9.19 -18.01 -47.42
C ARG A 114 8.22 -17.16 -48.22
N LEU A 115 7.10 -17.72 -48.67
CA LEU A 115 6.19 -17.06 -49.61
C LEU A 115 5.05 -16.28 -48.95
N VAL A 116 4.54 -16.78 -47.82
CA VAL A 116 3.36 -16.24 -47.15
C VAL A 116 3.79 -15.52 -45.87
N VAL A 117 4.40 -16.25 -44.93
CA VAL A 117 4.71 -15.72 -43.59
C VAL A 117 5.68 -14.55 -43.66
N ARG A 118 6.75 -14.66 -44.46
CA ARG A 118 7.70 -13.56 -44.67
C ARG A 118 7.03 -12.29 -45.17
N ARG A 119 6.05 -12.40 -46.08
CA ARG A 119 5.32 -11.23 -46.60
C ARG A 119 4.48 -10.57 -45.52
N GLN A 120 3.79 -11.37 -44.70
CA GLN A 120 3.00 -10.89 -43.56
C GLN A 120 3.88 -10.20 -42.52
N LEU A 121 5.04 -10.78 -42.17
CA LEU A 121 6.01 -10.16 -41.25
C LEU A 121 6.53 -8.81 -41.78
N VAL A 122 6.93 -8.75 -43.06
CA VAL A 122 7.37 -7.49 -43.69
C VAL A 122 6.26 -6.43 -43.64
N ALA A 123 5.01 -6.82 -43.91
CA ALA A 123 3.87 -5.92 -43.81
C ALA A 123 3.63 -5.44 -42.36
N GLY A 124 3.74 -6.32 -41.38
CA GLY A 124 3.65 -5.99 -39.96
C GLY A 124 4.68 -4.95 -39.53
N PHE A 125 5.95 -5.19 -39.85
CA PHE A 125 7.04 -4.27 -39.53
C PHE A 125 6.96 -2.93 -40.29
N ALA A 126 6.48 -2.92 -41.53
CA ALA A 126 6.20 -1.68 -42.25
C ALA A 126 5.07 -0.84 -41.59
N ASN A 127 4.13 -1.48 -40.89
CA ASN A 127 3.13 -0.77 -40.08
C ASN A 127 3.76 -0.16 -38.83
N VAL A 128 4.65 -0.90 -38.14
CA VAL A 128 5.39 -0.39 -36.98
C VAL A 128 6.20 0.86 -37.37
N GLU A 129 6.90 0.82 -38.51
CA GLU A 129 7.64 1.97 -39.02
C GLU A 129 6.74 3.19 -39.28
N ARG A 130 5.54 2.98 -39.84
CA ARG A 130 4.55 4.05 -40.03
C ARG A 130 4.04 4.62 -38.71
N ALA A 131 3.82 3.77 -37.71
CA ALA A 131 3.35 4.20 -36.40
C ALA A 131 4.40 5.10 -35.70
N LEU A 132 5.68 4.70 -35.73
CA LEU A 132 6.79 5.48 -35.17
C LEU A 132 6.94 6.87 -35.83
N ARG A 133 6.57 7.01 -37.11
CA ARG A 133 6.58 8.31 -37.83
C ARG A 133 5.36 9.21 -37.53
N GLY A 134 4.63 8.94 -36.45
CA GLY A 134 3.41 9.67 -36.08
C GLY A 134 2.14 9.14 -36.76
N GLY A 135 2.19 7.96 -37.38
CA GLY A 135 0.99 7.24 -37.79
C GLY A 135 0.21 6.79 -36.55
N ARG A 136 -1.08 7.15 -36.46
CA ARG A 136 -1.95 6.66 -35.37
C ARG A 136 -1.94 5.13 -35.36
N GLN A 137 -1.76 4.54 -34.18
CA GLN A 137 -1.87 3.10 -33.95
C GLN A 137 -3.24 2.62 -34.46
N LEU A 138 -3.26 1.66 -35.39
CA LEU A 138 -4.46 1.12 -36.03
C LEU A 138 -5.23 0.22 -35.08
N LEU A 139 -6.01 0.82 -34.20
CA LEU A 139 -7.21 0.16 -33.69
C LEU A 139 -8.35 0.47 -34.65
N ASP A 140 -9.12 -0.55 -35.02
CA ASP A 140 -10.24 -0.37 -35.92
C ASP A 140 -11.28 0.57 -35.28
N PRO A 141 -11.84 1.53 -36.04
CA PRO A 141 -12.91 2.37 -35.54
C PRO A 141 -14.13 1.50 -35.15
N PRO A 142 -14.91 1.92 -34.15
CA PRO A 142 -16.08 1.16 -33.75
C PRO A 142 -17.15 1.16 -34.87
N PRO A 143 -18.00 0.13 -34.94
CA PRO A 143 -19.21 0.18 -35.76
C PRO A 143 -20.07 1.39 -35.40
N ALA A 144 -20.66 2.01 -36.43
CA ALA A 144 -21.54 3.16 -36.25
C ALA A 144 -22.79 2.78 -35.45
N LEU A 145 -23.19 3.64 -34.50
CA LEU A 145 -24.39 3.43 -33.69
C LEU A 145 -25.67 3.54 -34.55
N GLY A 146 -26.66 2.70 -34.25
CA GLY A 146 -28.01 2.80 -34.81
C GLY A 146 -28.80 4.00 -34.24
N ALA A 147 -29.95 4.32 -34.83
CA ALA A 147 -30.78 5.45 -34.37
C ALA A 147 -31.26 5.30 -32.92
N SER A 148 -31.77 4.11 -32.56
CA SER A 148 -32.22 3.80 -31.20
C SER A 148 -31.08 3.85 -30.17
N ALA A 149 -29.89 3.35 -30.54
CA ALA A 149 -28.70 3.45 -29.68
C ALA A 149 -28.26 4.90 -29.43
N ARG A 150 -28.34 5.77 -30.44
CA ARG A 150 -28.05 7.21 -30.27
C ARG A 150 -29.07 7.87 -29.35
N GLU A 151 -30.35 7.57 -29.50
CA GLU A 151 -31.41 8.13 -28.65
C GLU A 151 -31.22 7.72 -27.18
N ALA A 152 -30.94 6.44 -26.93
CA ALA A 152 -30.63 5.94 -25.58
C ALA A 152 -29.38 6.63 -25.00
N MET A 153 -28.34 6.82 -25.82
CA MET A 153 -27.12 7.53 -25.40
C MET A 153 -27.40 9.00 -25.03
N GLU A 154 -28.19 9.74 -25.82
CA GLU A 154 -28.55 11.13 -25.49
C GLU A 154 -29.34 11.22 -24.18
N ALA A 155 -30.31 10.31 -23.98
CA ALA A 155 -31.09 10.24 -22.75
C ALA A 155 -30.19 9.98 -21.53
N GLY A 156 -29.25 9.03 -21.65
CA GLY A 156 -28.28 8.73 -20.59
C GLY A 156 -27.33 9.89 -20.29
N LEU A 157 -26.82 10.58 -21.32
CA LEU A 157 -25.93 11.74 -21.17
C LEU A 157 -26.62 12.92 -20.48
N ALA A 158 -27.94 13.06 -20.60
CA ALA A 158 -28.70 14.13 -19.95
C ALA A 158 -28.66 14.06 -18.41
N ALA A 159 -28.44 12.87 -17.85
CA ALA A 159 -28.32 12.64 -16.41
C ALA A 159 -26.88 12.83 -15.87
N VAL A 160 -25.89 12.98 -16.76
CA VAL A 160 -24.48 13.16 -16.40
C VAL A 160 -24.12 14.64 -16.33
N ASP A 161 -23.13 14.97 -15.49
CA ASP A 161 -22.52 16.30 -15.41
C ASP A 161 -22.28 16.93 -16.80
N PRO A 162 -22.83 18.13 -17.08
CA PRO A 162 -22.66 18.83 -18.35
C PRO A 162 -21.22 18.95 -18.84
N ALA A 163 -20.25 19.11 -17.92
CA ALA A 163 -18.84 19.25 -18.25
C ALA A 163 -18.24 17.98 -18.89
N LEU A 164 -18.82 16.81 -18.60
CA LEU A 164 -18.29 15.50 -19.01
C LEU A 164 -19.04 14.86 -20.18
N ARG A 165 -20.21 15.41 -20.58
CA ARG A 165 -21.05 14.84 -21.64
C ARG A 165 -20.31 14.70 -22.97
N THR A 166 -19.52 15.69 -23.35
CA THR A 166 -18.76 15.67 -24.60
C THR A 166 -17.66 14.61 -24.58
N SER A 167 -16.96 14.46 -23.45
CA SER A 167 -15.93 13.43 -23.26
C SER A 167 -16.53 12.03 -23.41
N LEU A 168 -17.57 11.72 -22.63
CA LEU A 168 -18.22 10.41 -22.66
C LEU A 168 -18.83 10.11 -24.03
N ARG A 169 -19.53 11.07 -24.66
CA ARG A 169 -20.06 10.92 -26.02
C ARG A 169 -18.98 10.52 -27.01
N ASN A 170 -17.87 11.25 -27.04
CA ASN A 170 -16.78 10.96 -27.97
C ASN A 170 -16.22 9.55 -27.77
N ARG A 171 -16.14 9.07 -26.53
CA ARG A 171 -15.68 7.71 -26.22
C ARG A 171 -16.66 6.65 -26.71
N LEU A 172 -17.96 6.82 -26.46
CA LEU A 172 -19.00 5.88 -26.88
C LEU A 172 -19.18 5.82 -28.41
N GLU A 173 -19.01 6.96 -29.10
CA GLU A 173 -19.19 7.04 -30.55
C GLU A 173 -17.95 6.69 -31.36
N LYS A 174 -16.76 7.14 -30.92
CA LYS A 174 -15.56 7.20 -31.77
C LYS A 174 -14.41 6.34 -31.27
N ALA A 175 -14.35 6.00 -29.98
CA ALA A 175 -13.24 5.19 -29.49
C ALA A 175 -13.34 3.75 -30.02
N PRO A 176 -12.22 3.08 -30.33
CA PRO A 176 -12.22 1.67 -30.72
C PRO A 176 -12.92 0.76 -29.70
N LEU A 177 -13.47 -0.36 -30.13
CA LEU A 177 -14.21 -1.29 -29.25
C LEU A 177 -13.38 -1.75 -28.05
N VAL A 178 -12.09 -2.03 -28.23
CA VAL A 178 -11.18 -2.42 -27.14
C VAL A 178 -11.02 -1.33 -26.06
N VAL A 179 -11.24 -0.06 -26.42
CA VAL A 179 -11.23 1.07 -25.48
C VAL A 179 -12.61 1.24 -24.85
N GLN A 180 -13.67 1.11 -25.63
CA GLN A 180 -15.06 1.23 -25.14
C GLN A 180 -15.41 0.15 -24.12
N ASP A 181 -14.91 -1.07 -24.32
CA ASP A 181 -15.19 -2.20 -23.42
C ASP A 181 -14.61 -2.00 -22.01
N ARG A 182 -13.66 -1.06 -21.84
CA ARG A 182 -12.92 -0.84 -20.58
C ARG A 182 -12.60 0.63 -20.35
N LEU A 183 -13.63 1.43 -20.13
CA LEU A 183 -13.49 2.81 -19.70
C LEU A 183 -13.10 2.86 -18.21
N ARG A 184 -11.91 3.40 -17.94
CA ARG A 184 -11.39 3.62 -16.58
C ARG A 184 -11.57 5.11 -16.21
N PRO A 185 -12.29 5.45 -15.13
CA PRO A 185 -12.59 6.84 -14.78
C PRO A 185 -11.36 7.73 -14.66
N GLY A 186 -10.32 7.29 -13.94
CA GLY A 186 -9.13 8.12 -13.79
C GLY A 186 -8.35 8.31 -15.09
N LEU A 187 -8.43 7.36 -16.04
CA LEU A 187 -7.77 7.49 -17.34
C LEU A 187 -8.51 8.51 -18.20
N VAL A 188 -9.84 8.49 -18.14
CA VAL A 188 -10.71 9.51 -18.75
C VAL A 188 -10.38 10.88 -18.16
N ALA A 189 -10.32 10.99 -16.82
CA ALA A 189 -9.97 12.21 -16.12
C ALA A 189 -8.62 12.78 -16.57
N ARG A 190 -7.59 11.92 -16.62
CA ARG A 190 -6.24 12.32 -17.03
C ARG A 190 -6.17 12.74 -18.49
N GLN A 191 -6.81 12.00 -19.40
CA GLN A 191 -6.76 12.29 -20.84
C GLN A 191 -7.48 13.58 -21.20
N ASP A 192 -8.57 13.89 -20.50
CA ASP A 192 -9.43 15.03 -20.80
C ASP A 192 -9.19 16.23 -19.86
N GLY A 193 -8.28 16.09 -18.88
CA GLY A 193 -7.91 17.14 -17.94
C GLY A 193 -9.00 17.48 -16.91
N HIS A 194 -9.79 16.48 -16.51
CA HIS A 194 -10.85 16.62 -15.53
C HIS A 194 -10.43 16.14 -14.13
N ASP A 195 -11.12 16.62 -13.11
CA ASP A 195 -10.98 16.11 -11.74
C ASP A 195 -11.42 14.63 -11.66
N PRO A 196 -10.58 13.71 -11.14
CA PRO A 196 -10.90 12.29 -11.07
C PRO A 196 -12.21 11.98 -10.34
N ALA A 197 -12.44 12.58 -9.17
CA ALA A 197 -13.64 12.33 -8.38
C ALA A 197 -14.92 12.72 -9.13
N ARG A 198 -14.87 13.84 -9.87
CA ARG A 198 -15.97 14.28 -10.73
C ARG A 198 -16.25 13.31 -11.89
N VAL A 199 -15.22 12.71 -12.48
CA VAL A 199 -15.37 11.70 -13.53
C VAL A 199 -15.95 10.39 -12.98
N GLU A 200 -15.45 9.92 -11.84
CA GLU A 200 -15.96 8.74 -11.13
C GLU A 200 -17.47 8.88 -10.85
N LEU A 201 -17.87 10.02 -10.28
CA LEU A 201 -19.27 10.35 -9.99
C LEU A 201 -20.13 10.37 -11.27
N ALA A 202 -19.66 11.03 -12.32
CA ALA A 202 -20.36 11.14 -13.60
C ALA A 202 -20.55 9.80 -14.30
N MET A 203 -19.56 8.91 -14.23
CA MET A 203 -19.66 7.57 -14.80
C MET A 203 -20.67 6.72 -14.01
N LEU A 204 -20.70 6.80 -12.67
CA LEU A 204 -21.72 6.14 -11.84
C LEU A 204 -23.14 6.69 -12.09
N GLN A 205 -23.29 8.00 -12.29
CA GLN A 205 -24.56 8.60 -12.75
C GLN A 205 -24.98 8.03 -14.10
N GLY A 206 -24.00 7.88 -15.02
CA GLY A 206 -24.21 7.25 -16.31
C GLY A 206 -24.70 5.80 -16.19
N VAL A 207 -24.21 5.04 -15.20
CA VAL A 207 -24.70 3.68 -14.92
C VAL A 207 -26.18 3.70 -14.53
N ARG A 208 -26.57 4.56 -13.57
CA ARG A 208 -27.98 4.69 -13.16
C ARG A 208 -28.91 5.15 -14.28
N ALA A 209 -28.38 5.94 -15.22
CA ALA A 209 -29.13 6.44 -16.37
C ALA A 209 -29.16 5.47 -17.57
N GLY A 210 -28.55 4.28 -17.45
CA GLY A 210 -28.47 3.30 -18.53
C GLY A 210 -27.52 3.69 -19.68
N LEU A 211 -26.63 4.66 -19.45
CA LEU A 211 -25.57 5.05 -20.39
C LEU A 211 -24.42 4.04 -20.36
N LEU A 212 -24.07 3.57 -19.17
CA LEU A 212 -22.92 2.70 -18.92
C LEU A 212 -23.36 1.45 -18.15
N GLU A 213 -22.59 0.39 -18.29
CA GLU A 213 -22.62 -0.78 -17.41
C GLU A 213 -21.35 -0.78 -16.58
N LEU A 214 -21.47 -0.94 -15.27
CA LEU A 214 -20.34 -1.15 -14.36
C LEU A 214 -20.01 -2.65 -14.31
N ARG A 215 -18.72 -2.97 -14.29
CA ARG A 215 -18.21 -4.32 -14.15
C ARG A 215 -17.08 -4.36 -13.15
N TRP A 216 -17.00 -5.47 -12.44
CA TRP A 216 -15.87 -5.76 -11.57
C TRP A 216 -14.87 -6.61 -12.35
N LEU A 217 -13.68 -6.06 -12.59
CA LEU A 217 -12.57 -6.85 -13.10
C LEU A 217 -11.69 -7.26 -11.92
N VAL A 218 -11.50 -8.57 -11.76
CA VAL A 218 -10.39 -9.06 -10.93
C VAL A 218 -9.11 -8.82 -11.72
N LEU A 219 -8.14 -8.17 -11.09
CA LEU A 219 -6.83 -7.86 -11.61
C LEU A 219 -5.83 -8.78 -10.94
N CYS A 220 -5.00 -9.43 -11.75
CA CYS A 220 -3.82 -10.11 -11.23
C CYS A 220 -2.89 -9.12 -10.48
N PRO A 221 -2.48 -9.34 -9.22
CA PRO A 221 -1.63 -8.39 -8.50
C PRO A 221 -0.22 -8.26 -9.10
N ARG A 222 0.23 -9.24 -9.91
CA ARG A 222 1.53 -9.22 -10.59
C ARG A 222 1.51 -8.56 -11.96
N CYS A 223 0.54 -8.92 -12.81
CA CYS A 223 0.51 -8.46 -14.21
C CYS A 223 -0.70 -7.59 -14.55
N ARG A 224 -1.71 -7.52 -13.67
CA ARG A 224 -3.01 -6.85 -13.83
C ARG A 224 -3.76 -7.17 -15.13
N GLY A 225 -3.32 -8.19 -15.85
CA GLY A 225 -3.79 -8.52 -17.19
C GLY A 225 -4.79 -9.65 -17.22
N ASP A 226 -4.75 -10.60 -16.27
CA ASP A 226 -5.83 -11.58 -16.18
C ASP A 226 -7.08 -10.91 -15.64
N GLU A 227 -8.14 -10.95 -16.45
CA GLU A 227 -9.35 -10.15 -16.29
C GLU A 227 -10.55 -11.10 -16.36
N THR A 228 -10.96 -11.59 -15.21
CA THR A 228 -12.26 -12.27 -15.09
C THR A 228 -13.32 -11.21 -14.79
N ASP A 229 -14.25 -11.05 -15.73
CA ASP A 229 -15.43 -10.20 -15.59
C ASP A 229 -16.37 -10.82 -14.56
N ARG A 230 -16.59 -10.12 -13.45
CA ARG A 230 -17.50 -10.52 -12.38
C ARG A 230 -18.67 -9.56 -12.38
N GLY A 231 -19.87 -10.12 -12.35
CA GLY A 231 -21.09 -9.34 -12.12
C GLY A 231 -21.25 -8.87 -10.67
N VAL A 232 -20.51 -9.46 -9.72
CA VAL A 232 -20.71 -9.29 -8.27
C VAL A 232 -19.37 -9.42 -7.52
N VAL A 233 -19.16 -8.65 -6.45
CA VAL A 233 -18.04 -8.84 -5.51
C VAL A 233 -18.44 -9.83 -4.40
N ASP A 234 -17.60 -10.85 -4.15
CA ASP A 234 -17.83 -11.98 -3.22
C ASP A 234 -16.52 -12.43 -2.54
N LEU A 235 -16.60 -12.87 -1.28
CA LEU A 235 -15.51 -13.46 -0.48
C LEU A 235 -14.99 -14.80 -1.04
N ALA A 236 -15.77 -15.57 -1.80
CA ALA A 236 -15.36 -16.88 -2.36
C ALA A 236 -14.21 -16.81 -3.39
N THR A 237 -13.63 -15.62 -3.60
CA THR A 237 -12.57 -15.35 -4.58
C THR A 237 -11.18 -15.33 -3.94
N ARG A 238 -11.08 -15.52 -2.62
CA ARG A 238 -9.83 -15.48 -1.83
C ARG A 238 -8.77 -16.50 -2.30
N ASP A 239 -9.16 -17.71 -2.71
CA ASP A 239 -8.23 -18.80 -3.05
C ASP A 239 -7.95 -18.97 -4.55
N GLN A 240 -8.10 -17.91 -5.34
CA GLN A 240 -7.88 -17.99 -6.78
C GLN A 240 -6.41 -17.76 -7.15
N HIS A 241 -5.94 -18.58 -8.08
CA HIS A 241 -4.69 -18.38 -8.80
C HIS A 241 -4.92 -17.69 -10.14
N CYS A 242 -3.95 -16.90 -10.60
CA CYS A 242 -3.92 -16.43 -11.98
C CYS A 242 -3.53 -17.62 -12.90
N PRO A 243 -4.39 -18.07 -13.83
CA PRO A 243 -4.09 -19.16 -14.76
C PRO A 243 -2.95 -18.80 -15.74
N SER A 244 -2.64 -17.52 -15.92
CA SER A 244 -1.59 -17.07 -16.85
C SER A 244 -0.18 -17.07 -16.25
N CYS A 245 -0.01 -16.65 -14.99
CA CYS A 245 1.31 -16.59 -14.35
C CYS A 245 1.43 -17.46 -13.09
N GLY A 246 0.36 -18.15 -12.70
CA GLY A 246 0.34 -19.12 -11.60
C GLY A 246 0.37 -18.51 -10.20
N ILE A 247 0.32 -17.18 -10.06
CA ILE A 247 0.39 -16.56 -8.74
C ILE A 247 -0.91 -16.75 -7.96
N ARG A 248 -0.81 -16.97 -6.65
CA ARG A 248 -1.95 -16.93 -5.74
C ARG A 248 -2.34 -15.49 -5.45
N TYR A 249 -3.63 -15.21 -5.42
CA TYR A 249 -4.13 -13.94 -4.89
C TYR A 249 -3.98 -13.96 -3.38
N ASP A 250 -3.67 -12.80 -2.83
CA ASP A 250 -3.12 -12.62 -1.50
C ASP A 250 -4.19 -12.23 -0.46
N GLY A 251 -5.44 -12.63 -0.69
CA GLY A 251 -6.58 -12.32 0.17
C GLY A 251 -7.12 -10.89 0.08
N ALA A 252 -6.33 -9.92 -0.42
CA ALA A 252 -6.70 -8.51 -0.64
C ALA A 252 -7.57 -8.31 -1.90
N LEU A 253 -8.60 -9.15 -2.06
CA LEU A 253 -9.37 -9.26 -3.29
C LEU A 253 -10.04 -7.93 -3.69
N VAL A 254 -10.57 -7.18 -2.72
CA VAL A 254 -11.31 -5.94 -2.98
C VAL A 254 -10.40 -4.83 -3.56
N ASP A 255 -9.08 -4.97 -3.44
CA ASP A 255 -8.08 -4.06 -4.01
C ASP A 255 -7.59 -4.50 -5.38
N ASN A 256 -7.62 -5.81 -5.58
CA ASN A 256 -7.41 -6.45 -6.86
C ASN A 256 -8.69 -6.40 -7.72
N VAL A 257 -9.81 -5.93 -7.21
CA VAL A 257 -11.03 -5.71 -8.00
C VAL A 257 -11.13 -4.25 -8.40
N GLU A 258 -11.22 -3.98 -9.70
CA GLU A 258 -11.38 -2.64 -10.26
C GLU A 258 -12.76 -2.48 -10.91
N ALA A 259 -13.41 -1.35 -10.61
CA ALA A 259 -14.59 -0.90 -11.32
C ALA A 259 -14.17 -0.37 -12.70
N VAL A 260 -14.63 -1.06 -13.75
CA VAL A 260 -14.54 -0.57 -15.11
C VAL A 260 -15.92 -0.38 -15.69
N PHE A 261 -16.00 0.50 -16.68
CA PHE A 261 -17.26 0.85 -17.31
C PHE A 261 -17.21 0.52 -18.79
N ARG A 262 -18.35 0.16 -19.34
CA ARG A 262 -18.52 0.00 -20.79
C ARG A 262 -19.86 0.56 -21.23
N PRO A 263 -20.08 0.81 -22.54
CA PRO A 263 -21.41 1.18 -23.03
C PRO A 263 -22.46 0.14 -22.59
N ALA A 264 -23.61 0.62 -22.14
CA ALA A 264 -24.72 -0.27 -21.82
C ALA A 264 -25.20 -1.03 -23.08
N PRO A 265 -25.80 -2.23 -22.94
CA PRO A 265 -26.31 -3.02 -24.07
C PRO A 265 -27.30 -2.28 -24.98
N ALA A 266 -28.06 -1.32 -24.42
CA ALA A 266 -28.97 -0.46 -25.18
C ALA A 266 -28.24 0.46 -26.19
N ILE A 267 -26.95 0.74 -25.95
CA ILE A 267 -26.09 1.54 -26.81
C ILE A 267 -25.25 0.63 -27.70
N ARG A 268 -24.67 -0.44 -27.13
CA ARG A 268 -23.74 -1.30 -27.85
C ARG A 268 -23.76 -2.74 -27.35
N THR A 269 -23.83 -3.69 -28.27
CA THR A 269 -23.82 -5.14 -27.98
C THR A 269 -22.59 -5.86 -28.51
N GLU A 270 -21.85 -5.24 -29.42
CA GLU A 270 -20.63 -5.80 -30.01
C GLU A 270 -19.53 -5.92 -28.95
N ARG A 271 -18.92 -7.11 -28.85
CA ARG A 271 -17.80 -7.37 -27.93
C ARG A 271 -16.47 -6.98 -28.56
N ALA A 272 -15.57 -6.44 -27.75
CA ALA A 272 -14.18 -6.31 -28.16
C ALA A 272 -13.58 -7.69 -28.46
N PRO A 273 -12.70 -7.82 -29.47
CA PRO A 273 -11.96 -9.06 -29.68
C PRO A 273 -11.11 -9.38 -28.45
N VAL A 274 -11.08 -10.65 -28.05
CA VAL A 274 -10.17 -11.13 -26.99
C VAL A 274 -8.78 -11.14 -27.60
N ASP A 275 -7.92 -10.31 -27.04
CA ASP A 275 -6.52 -10.21 -27.39
C ASP A 275 -5.69 -11.09 -26.44
N CYS A 276 -4.52 -11.54 -26.88
CA CYS A 276 -3.54 -12.22 -26.04
C CYS A 276 -3.07 -11.29 -24.90
N VAL A 277 -3.71 -11.47 -23.75
CA VAL A 277 -3.39 -10.85 -22.46
C VAL A 277 -1.90 -10.98 -22.08
N MET A 278 -1.22 -12.02 -22.57
CA MET A 278 0.17 -12.33 -22.22
C MET A 278 1.21 -11.50 -23.00
N SER A 279 0.78 -10.61 -23.90
CA SER A 279 1.67 -9.72 -24.66
C SER A 279 2.47 -8.79 -23.72
N PRO A 280 3.82 -8.71 -23.82
CA PRO A 280 4.62 -7.92 -22.88
C PRO A 280 4.24 -6.44 -22.76
N SER A 281 3.85 -5.77 -23.85
CA SER A 281 3.42 -4.36 -23.78
C SER A 281 2.05 -4.14 -23.13
N ARG A 282 1.27 -5.19 -22.89
CA ARG A 282 0.04 -5.10 -22.08
C ARG A 282 0.33 -5.07 -20.58
N THR A 283 1.53 -5.49 -20.19
CA THR A 283 1.98 -5.57 -18.80
C THR A 283 3.26 -4.74 -18.59
N PRO A 284 3.25 -3.42 -18.90
CA PRO A 284 4.48 -2.59 -18.94
C PRO A 284 5.16 -2.43 -17.58
N HIS A 285 4.48 -2.76 -16.49
CA HIS A 285 5.05 -2.78 -15.14
C HIS A 285 5.84 -4.06 -14.85
N VAL A 286 5.59 -5.16 -15.55
CA VAL A 286 6.41 -6.37 -15.45
C VAL A 286 7.57 -6.22 -16.40
N LEU A 287 8.76 -5.96 -15.87
CA LEU A 287 9.99 -5.75 -16.64
C LEU A 287 10.59 -7.07 -17.13
N VAL A 288 10.53 -8.11 -16.30
CA VAL A 288 11.11 -9.41 -16.65
C VAL A 288 10.17 -10.52 -16.23
N GLN A 289 10.04 -11.51 -17.10
CA GLN A 289 9.36 -12.75 -16.81
C GLN A 289 10.05 -13.88 -17.56
N CYS A 290 10.72 -14.79 -16.86
CA CYS A 290 11.38 -15.93 -17.50
C CYS A 290 11.65 -17.06 -16.49
N PRO A 291 11.79 -18.31 -16.95
CA PRO A 291 12.12 -19.42 -16.08
C PRO A 291 13.59 -19.41 -15.65
N VAL A 292 13.86 -19.86 -14.42
CA VAL A 292 15.20 -20.16 -13.89
C VAL A 292 15.24 -21.60 -13.39
N GLY A 293 16.23 -22.38 -13.82
CA GLY A 293 16.46 -23.75 -13.37
C GLY A 293 17.11 -23.85 -11.98
N VAL A 294 17.27 -25.08 -11.50
CA VAL A 294 17.94 -25.37 -10.22
C VAL A 294 19.45 -25.18 -10.40
N GLY A 295 20.06 -24.32 -9.57
CA GLY A 295 21.49 -23.98 -9.68
C GLY A 295 21.85 -23.08 -10.87
N GLU A 296 20.86 -22.58 -11.61
CA GLU A 296 21.10 -21.69 -12.75
C GLU A 296 21.21 -20.23 -12.27
N GLU A 297 22.06 -19.47 -12.97
CA GLU A 297 22.11 -18.01 -12.87
C GLU A 297 21.42 -17.40 -14.09
N LEU A 298 20.51 -16.46 -13.84
CA LEU A 298 19.79 -15.69 -14.84
C LEU A 298 20.26 -14.23 -14.79
N GLY A 299 20.72 -13.70 -15.93
CA GLY A 299 21.14 -12.31 -16.06
C GLY A 299 20.27 -11.50 -17.02
N PHE A 300 19.92 -10.27 -16.64
CA PHE A 300 19.19 -9.35 -17.51
C PHE A 300 19.50 -7.87 -17.20
N HIS A 301 19.32 -7.01 -18.19
CA HIS A 301 19.53 -5.57 -18.05
C HIS A 301 18.22 -4.83 -18.10
N VAL A 302 17.96 -4.00 -17.10
CA VAL A 302 16.73 -3.18 -17.03
C VAL A 302 17.04 -1.76 -16.62
N THR A 303 16.27 -0.82 -17.17
CA THR A 303 16.31 0.59 -16.76
C THR A 303 15.27 0.81 -15.68
N LEU A 304 15.73 1.11 -14.47
CA LEU A 304 14.89 1.35 -13.32
C LEU A 304 14.69 2.85 -13.13
N LYS A 305 13.43 3.25 -12.98
CA LYS A 305 13.00 4.60 -12.64
C LYS A 305 12.70 4.62 -11.14
N GLU A 306 12.56 5.80 -10.56
CA GLU A 306 12.14 5.92 -9.16
C GLU A 306 10.85 5.15 -8.88
N GLY A 307 10.77 4.50 -7.72
CA GLY A 307 9.65 3.70 -7.27
C GLY A 307 10.05 2.34 -6.72
N THR A 308 9.03 1.54 -6.40
CA THR A 308 9.20 0.23 -5.76
C THR A 308 9.08 -0.89 -6.78
N TYR A 309 9.99 -1.85 -6.73
CA TYR A 309 10.01 -3.04 -7.57
C TYR A 309 10.10 -4.29 -6.71
N VAL A 310 9.59 -5.40 -7.22
CA VAL A 310 9.67 -6.71 -6.58
C VAL A 310 10.21 -7.70 -7.58
N LEU A 311 11.26 -8.40 -7.17
CA LEU A 311 11.81 -9.56 -7.86
C LEU A 311 11.33 -10.82 -7.17
N GLU A 312 10.52 -11.62 -7.84
CA GLU A 312 9.90 -12.84 -7.29
C GLU A 312 10.46 -14.07 -7.99
N ALA A 313 10.67 -15.17 -7.26
CA ALA A 313 11.00 -16.47 -7.82
C ALA A 313 10.34 -17.57 -6.99
N GLY A 314 9.32 -18.26 -7.53
CA GLY A 314 8.53 -19.19 -6.73
C GLY A 314 7.70 -18.43 -5.68
N ASP A 315 7.79 -18.85 -4.41
CA ASP A 315 7.13 -18.17 -3.28
C ASP A 315 8.05 -17.15 -2.56
N VAL A 316 9.29 -16.94 -3.03
CA VAL A 316 10.24 -15.99 -2.41
C VAL A 316 10.36 -14.70 -3.21
N ALA A 317 10.64 -13.58 -2.53
CA ALA A 317 10.72 -12.27 -3.15
C ALA A 317 11.81 -11.35 -2.56
N CYS A 318 12.38 -10.49 -3.40
CA CYS A 318 13.30 -9.42 -3.06
C CYS A 318 12.67 -8.06 -3.42
N LEU A 319 12.59 -7.16 -2.45
CA LEU A 319 12.11 -5.78 -2.64
C LEU A 319 13.26 -4.88 -3.13
N VAL A 320 13.07 -4.20 -4.26
CA VAL A 320 14.04 -3.25 -4.81
C VAL A 320 13.43 -1.85 -4.76
N GLN A 321 13.91 -1.01 -3.85
CA GLN A 321 13.52 0.41 -3.77
C GLN A 321 14.48 1.26 -4.58
N VAL A 322 13.93 2.01 -5.54
CA VAL A 322 14.70 2.88 -6.43
C VAL A 322 14.36 4.31 -6.08
N ARG A 323 15.33 5.08 -5.57
CA ARG A 323 15.12 6.47 -5.13
C ARG A 323 16.33 7.35 -5.38
N GLU A 324 16.11 8.64 -5.62
CA GLU A 324 17.22 9.61 -5.74
C GLU A 324 18.07 9.64 -4.46
N GLY A 325 19.40 9.77 -4.62
CA GLY A 325 20.35 9.69 -3.50
C GLY A 325 20.63 8.28 -2.98
N GLY A 326 20.03 7.23 -3.56
CA GLY A 326 20.40 5.84 -3.31
C GLY A 326 21.81 5.48 -3.80
N PRO A 327 22.38 4.34 -3.35
CA PRO A 327 23.68 3.85 -3.84
C PRO A 327 23.68 3.58 -5.35
N ASP A 328 24.76 3.98 -6.02
CA ASP A 328 24.97 3.69 -7.44
C ASP A 328 25.41 2.23 -7.65
N VAL A 329 24.43 1.36 -7.86
CA VAL A 329 24.65 -0.07 -8.10
C VAL A 329 24.63 -0.35 -9.61
N ALA A 330 25.76 -0.80 -10.16
CA ALA A 330 25.84 -1.23 -11.55
C ALA A 330 25.25 -2.63 -11.77
N THR A 331 25.46 -3.53 -10.78
CA THR A 331 24.99 -4.91 -10.81
C THR A 331 24.29 -5.26 -9.50
N LEU A 332 23.04 -5.71 -9.58
CA LEU A 332 22.25 -6.23 -8.47
C LEU A 332 22.27 -7.76 -8.51
N HIS A 333 22.83 -8.38 -7.48
CA HIS A 333 22.80 -9.83 -7.31
C HIS A 333 21.69 -10.22 -6.34
N VAL A 334 20.86 -11.18 -6.71
CA VAL A 334 19.79 -11.75 -5.88
C VAL A 334 19.92 -13.27 -5.89
N GLU A 335 20.17 -13.87 -4.74
CA GLU A 335 20.14 -15.31 -4.53
C GLU A 335 18.75 -15.71 -4.07
N VAL A 336 18.14 -16.74 -4.65
CA VAL A 336 16.81 -17.23 -4.25
C VAL A 336 16.92 -18.68 -3.82
N GLY A 337 16.47 -19.01 -2.62
CA GLY A 337 16.57 -20.35 -2.05
C GLY A 337 15.39 -20.68 -1.13
N PRO A 338 15.37 -21.88 -0.51
CA PRO A 338 14.30 -22.30 0.40
C PRO A 338 14.14 -21.36 1.60
N ASP A 339 15.22 -20.70 2.04
CA ASP A 339 15.22 -19.76 3.17
C ASP A 339 14.81 -18.32 2.79
N GLY A 340 14.44 -18.06 1.51
CA GLY A 340 14.06 -16.74 1.03
C GLY A 340 14.92 -16.22 -0.14
N ALA A 341 14.78 -14.93 -0.45
CA ALA A 341 15.61 -14.22 -1.42
C ALA A 341 16.64 -13.33 -0.72
N PHE A 342 17.89 -13.28 -1.17
CA PHE A 342 18.96 -12.50 -0.56
C PHE A 342 19.64 -11.58 -1.58
N PRO A 343 19.70 -10.26 -1.34
CA PRO A 343 19.09 -9.56 -0.22
C PRO A 343 17.55 -9.58 -0.29
N GLN A 344 16.87 -9.57 0.86
CA GLN A 344 15.40 -9.51 0.91
C GLN A 344 14.87 -8.12 0.54
N SER A 345 15.64 -7.07 0.84
CA SER A 345 15.39 -5.73 0.31
C SER A 345 16.69 -5.01 -0.01
N VAL A 346 16.64 -4.14 -1.02
CA VAL A 346 17.78 -3.33 -1.45
C VAL A 346 17.30 -1.95 -1.88
N VAL A 347 18.10 -0.93 -1.58
CA VAL A 347 17.88 0.45 -2.02
C VAL A 347 18.97 0.80 -3.03
N ILE A 348 18.57 1.34 -4.19
CA ILE A 348 19.48 1.73 -5.27
C ILE A 348 19.06 3.06 -5.92
N SER A 349 19.97 3.69 -6.65
CA SER A 349 19.67 4.89 -7.45
C SER A 349 18.94 4.54 -8.78
N PRO A 350 18.15 5.45 -9.36
CA PRO A 350 17.50 5.25 -10.66
C PRO A 350 18.53 5.21 -11.80
N ARG A 351 18.65 4.05 -12.48
CA ARG A 351 19.59 3.85 -13.59
C ARG A 351 19.31 2.56 -14.35
N LYS A 352 20.10 2.31 -15.40
CA LYS A 352 20.26 0.98 -15.98
C LYS A 352 21.11 0.09 -15.06
N VAL A 353 20.57 -1.08 -14.73
CA VAL A 353 21.14 -2.06 -13.78
C VAL A 353 21.24 -3.42 -14.46
N ASP A 354 22.38 -4.10 -14.26
CA ASP A 354 22.52 -5.53 -14.55
C ASP A 354 21.99 -6.32 -13.36
N VAL A 355 20.95 -7.13 -13.54
CA VAL A 355 20.36 -7.93 -12.47
C VAL A 355 20.73 -9.39 -12.70
N ARG A 356 21.28 -10.03 -11.67
CA ARG A 356 21.74 -11.41 -11.65
C ARG A 356 20.93 -12.16 -10.60
N VAL A 357 20.20 -13.19 -11.01
CA VAL A 357 19.39 -14.03 -10.12
C VAL A 357 19.99 -15.42 -10.09
N THR A 358 20.47 -15.86 -8.93
CA THR A 358 21.03 -17.20 -8.73
C THR A 358 20.01 -18.06 -7.99
N SER A 359 19.58 -19.17 -8.59
CA SER A 359 18.57 -20.05 -8.02
C SER A 359 19.17 -21.23 -7.25
N HIS A 360 18.87 -21.31 -5.97
CA HIS A 360 19.13 -22.41 -5.04
C HIS A 360 17.84 -23.13 -4.63
N LEU A 361 16.73 -22.90 -5.35
CA LEU A 361 15.45 -23.56 -5.10
C LEU A 361 15.49 -25.04 -5.51
N ASP A 362 14.70 -25.87 -4.83
CA ASP A 362 14.62 -27.32 -5.09
C ASP A 362 13.92 -27.68 -6.41
N ALA A 363 13.26 -26.71 -7.04
CA ALA A 363 12.53 -26.88 -8.28
C ALA A 363 12.72 -25.68 -9.21
N ARG A 364 12.46 -25.90 -10.51
CA ARG A 364 12.44 -24.83 -11.51
C ARG A 364 11.39 -23.79 -11.14
N ALA A 365 11.80 -22.53 -11.09
CA ALA A 365 10.92 -21.41 -10.77
C ALA A 365 10.79 -20.44 -11.95
N ARG A 366 9.82 -19.53 -11.89
CA ARG A 366 9.73 -18.39 -12.80
C ARG A 366 10.14 -17.13 -12.06
N VAL A 367 11.16 -16.45 -12.57
CA VAL A 367 11.55 -15.13 -12.12
C VAL A 367 10.59 -14.09 -12.70
N ALA A 368 10.04 -13.26 -11.83
CA ALA A 368 9.36 -12.04 -12.17
C ALA A 368 10.23 -10.89 -11.69
N PHE A 369 10.43 -9.85 -12.51
CA PHE A 369 10.85 -8.56 -11.98
C PHE A 369 9.84 -7.52 -12.41
N SER A 370 9.11 -6.97 -11.45
CA SER A 370 8.00 -6.08 -11.73
C SER A 370 8.10 -4.82 -10.89
N ARG A 371 7.75 -3.69 -11.48
CA ARG A 371 7.48 -2.47 -10.74
C ARG A 371 6.15 -2.68 -10.02
N ARG A 372 6.15 -2.51 -8.71
CA ARG A 372 4.89 -2.35 -7.98
C ARG A 372 4.27 -1.06 -8.45
N TRP A 373 3.17 -1.21 -9.16
CA TRP A 373 2.50 -0.11 -9.78
C TRP A 373 1.00 -0.24 -9.58
N ARG A 374 0.45 0.74 -8.87
CA ARG A 374 -0.97 1.02 -8.86
C ARG A 374 -1.21 2.12 -9.88
N PRO A 375 -2.00 1.87 -10.94
CA PRO A 375 -2.41 2.97 -11.80
C PRO A 375 -3.14 3.97 -10.91
N THR A 376 -2.63 5.21 -10.84
CA THR A 376 -3.24 6.32 -10.08
C THR A 376 -4.64 6.68 -10.57
N TYR A 377 -5.15 5.95 -11.56
CA TYR A 377 -6.40 6.14 -12.25
C TYR A 377 -7.37 4.95 -12.14
N GLY A 378 -6.99 3.87 -11.44
CA GLY A 378 -7.89 2.74 -11.20
C GLY A 378 -8.86 3.05 -10.06
N LEU A 379 -10.14 2.73 -10.25
CA LEU A 379 -11.16 2.83 -9.20
C LEU A 379 -11.34 1.43 -8.58
N THR A 380 -10.61 1.12 -7.52
CA THR A 380 -10.73 -0.17 -6.83
C THR A 380 -12.09 -0.30 -6.13
N ALA A 381 -12.53 -1.54 -5.90
CA ALA A 381 -13.74 -1.78 -5.13
C ALA A 381 -13.60 -1.23 -3.71
N SER A 382 -12.40 -1.30 -3.11
CA SER A 382 -12.15 -0.76 -1.77
C SER A 382 -12.35 0.74 -1.72
N ARG A 383 -11.75 1.48 -2.66
CA ARG A 383 -11.91 2.94 -2.78
C ARG A 383 -13.36 3.33 -3.05
N LEU A 384 -14.02 2.63 -3.98
CA LEU A 384 -15.41 2.94 -4.35
C LEU A 384 -16.35 2.70 -3.16
N LEU A 385 -16.25 1.55 -2.48
CA LEU A 385 -17.13 1.16 -1.37
C LEU A 385 -16.82 1.91 -0.07
N SER A 386 -15.57 2.32 0.15
CA SER A 386 -15.18 3.13 1.31
C SER A 386 -15.52 4.61 1.17
N THR A 387 -15.87 5.08 -0.04
CA THR A 387 -16.27 6.47 -0.30
C THR A 387 -17.80 6.59 -0.28
N PRO A 388 -18.41 7.19 0.76
CA PRO A 388 -19.87 7.17 0.94
C PRO A 388 -20.66 7.73 -0.24
N GLU A 389 -20.14 8.78 -0.88
CA GLU A 389 -20.78 9.45 -2.02
C GLU A 389 -20.81 8.56 -3.28
N LEU A 390 -19.74 7.78 -3.51
CA LEU A 390 -19.65 6.85 -4.64
C LEU A 390 -20.47 5.58 -4.37
N ALA A 391 -20.35 5.03 -3.15
CA ALA A 391 -21.07 3.85 -2.72
C ALA A 391 -22.60 4.02 -2.83
N ALA A 392 -23.13 5.22 -2.51
CA ALA A 392 -24.56 5.53 -2.61
C ALA A 392 -25.13 5.49 -4.05
N LEU A 393 -24.28 5.49 -5.07
CA LEU A 393 -24.69 5.42 -6.47
C LEU A 393 -24.57 4.02 -7.08
N LEU A 394 -23.99 3.06 -6.34
CA LEU A 394 -23.92 1.68 -6.79
C LEU A 394 -25.31 1.03 -6.83
N PRO A 395 -25.63 0.25 -7.88
CA PRO A 395 -26.79 -0.64 -7.85
C PRO A 395 -26.63 -1.69 -6.73
N GLU A 396 -27.70 -1.96 -5.96
CA GLU A 396 -27.69 -2.95 -4.86
C GLU A 396 -27.24 -4.36 -5.30
N ALA A 397 -27.45 -4.72 -6.57
CA ALA A 397 -27.10 -6.02 -7.15
C ALA A 397 -25.60 -6.21 -7.44
N MET A 398 -24.75 -5.21 -7.18
CA MET A 398 -23.31 -5.28 -7.46
C MET A 398 -22.46 -5.85 -6.31
N ILE A 399 -23.08 -6.09 -5.16
CA ILE A 399 -22.52 -6.74 -3.97
C ILE A 399 -23.29 -8.05 -3.75
N ALA A 400 -22.63 -9.12 -3.32
CA ALA A 400 -23.27 -10.42 -3.15
C ALA A 400 -24.49 -10.35 -2.21
N PRO A 401 -25.63 -10.99 -2.57
CA PRO A 401 -26.79 -11.05 -1.68
C PRO A 401 -26.41 -11.68 -0.32
N GLY A 402 -26.71 -11.00 0.78
CA GLY A 402 -26.34 -11.45 2.12
C GLY A 402 -24.95 -11.00 2.60
N ALA A 403 -24.18 -10.31 1.75
CA ALA A 403 -22.95 -9.65 2.17
C ALA A 403 -23.25 -8.26 2.79
N GLY A 404 -22.93 -8.08 4.07
CA GLY A 404 -22.96 -6.79 4.76
C GLY A 404 -21.66 -6.03 4.54
N THR A 405 -21.73 -4.73 4.23
CA THR A 405 -20.57 -3.83 4.17
C THR A 405 -20.62 -2.80 5.28
N ARG A 406 -19.48 -2.55 5.92
CA ARG A 406 -19.30 -1.45 6.88
C ARG A 406 -18.00 -0.72 6.59
N SER A 407 -18.05 0.58 6.31
CA SER A 407 -16.84 1.41 6.21
C SER A 407 -16.64 2.24 7.47
N TYR A 408 -15.40 2.39 7.90
CA TYR A 408 -15.03 3.20 9.05
C TYR A 408 -13.56 3.62 8.98
N ARG A 409 -13.18 4.67 9.72
CA ARG A 409 -11.77 5.04 9.92
C ARG A 409 -11.21 4.28 11.11
N GLU A 410 -10.24 3.42 10.88
CA GLU A 410 -9.57 2.63 11.92
C GLU A 410 -8.08 2.45 11.58
N SER A 411 -7.31 2.16 12.61
CA SER A 411 -5.92 1.73 12.49
C SER A 411 -5.86 0.21 12.47
N VAL A 412 -5.07 -0.38 11.60
CA VAL A 412 -4.98 -1.82 11.40
C VAL A 412 -3.62 -2.31 11.82
N LEU A 413 -3.55 -3.40 12.57
CA LEU A 413 -2.32 -4.15 12.85
C LEU A 413 -2.35 -5.44 12.03
N VAL A 414 -1.31 -5.66 11.25
CA VAL A 414 -1.07 -6.88 10.47
C VAL A 414 0.12 -7.60 11.07
N LEU A 415 0.00 -8.89 11.39
CA LEU A 415 1.09 -9.72 11.92
C LEU A 415 1.20 -11.01 11.13
N GLU A 416 2.41 -11.45 10.85
CA GLU A 416 2.73 -12.72 10.22
C GLU A 416 3.71 -13.51 11.09
N ALA A 417 3.39 -14.77 11.38
CA ALA A 417 4.21 -15.70 12.15
C ALA A 417 4.52 -16.97 11.35
N GLU A 418 5.78 -17.42 11.38
CA GLU A 418 6.23 -18.66 10.71
C GLU A 418 5.80 -19.93 11.47
N SER A 419 5.77 -19.90 12.81
CA SER A 419 5.25 -20.97 13.66
C SER A 419 4.84 -20.42 15.04
N VAL A 420 3.80 -21.01 15.64
CA VAL A 420 3.36 -20.68 17.01
C VAL A 420 3.77 -21.81 17.94
N ASP A 421 4.89 -21.67 18.65
CA ASP A 421 5.26 -22.58 19.74
C ASP A 421 4.65 -22.09 21.06
N GLY A 422 3.49 -22.64 21.37
CA GLY A 422 2.70 -22.38 22.57
C GLY A 422 1.30 -22.92 22.31
N GLY A 423 0.84 -23.89 23.10
CA GLY A 423 -0.42 -24.59 22.87
C GLY A 423 -1.67 -23.70 22.82
N GLU A 424 -2.85 -24.32 22.78
CA GLU A 424 -4.18 -23.70 22.58
C GLU A 424 -4.41 -22.31 23.22
N GLU A 425 -3.77 -21.97 24.34
CA GLU A 425 -3.84 -20.65 24.99
C GLU A 425 -3.18 -19.50 24.20
N ALA A 426 -2.05 -19.74 23.51
CA ALA A 426 -1.40 -18.71 22.67
C ALA A 426 -2.18 -18.49 21.37
N LEU A 427 -2.77 -19.57 20.84
CA LEU A 427 -3.68 -19.52 19.71
C LEU A 427 -4.96 -18.78 20.09
N ALA A 428 -5.55 -19.05 21.27
CA ALA A 428 -6.74 -18.36 21.77
C ALA A 428 -6.51 -16.86 22.01
N ALA A 429 -5.35 -16.46 22.56
CA ALA A 429 -5.00 -15.05 22.74
C ALA A 429 -4.78 -14.30 21.41
N LEU A 430 -4.34 -15.01 20.37
CA LEU A 430 -4.23 -14.50 19.01
C LEU A 430 -5.59 -14.54 18.29
N GLU A 431 -6.43 -15.55 18.52
CA GLU A 431 -7.80 -15.70 17.98
C GLU A 431 -8.75 -14.61 18.50
N ASP A 432 -8.65 -14.22 19.78
CA ASP A 432 -9.37 -13.07 20.35
C ASP A 432 -9.00 -11.73 19.65
N LEU A 433 -7.83 -11.69 19.00
CA LEU A 433 -7.35 -10.58 18.15
C LEU A 433 -7.58 -10.84 16.63
N ALA A 434 -7.89 -12.07 16.21
CA ALA A 434 -7.87 -12.57 14.82
C ALA A 434 -9.24 -12.94 14.22
N ASP A 435 -10.36 -12.65 14.88
CA ASP A 435 -11.75 -12.91 14.42
C ASP A 435 -12.14 -12.30 13.04
N VAL A 436 -11.17 -11.83 12.26
CA VAL A 436 -11.31 -11.10 11.00
C VAL A 436 -10.53 -11.71 9.82
N ALA A 437 -9.55 -12.61 9.98
CA ALA A 437 -8.67 -12.99 8.87
C ALA A 437 -8.15 -14.45 8.86
N SER A 438 -8.47 -15.21 7.80
CA SER A 438 -7.72 -16.39 7.32
C SER A 438 -7.87 -16.46 5.78
N GLU A 439 -6.94 -16.98 4.96
CA GLU A 439 -5.92 -18.02 5.10
C GLU A 439 -4.68 -17.75 4.19
N ALA A 440 -3.46 -18.15 4.62
CA ALA A 440 -2.36 -18.59 3.75
C ALA A 440 -1.14 -19.07 4.56
N GLY A 441 -1.03 -20.37 4.94
CA GLY A 441 0.22 -21.08 5.31
C GLY A 441 1.06 -20.61 6.53
N ASN A 442 1.04 -19.31 6.83
CA ASN A 442 1.55 -18.57 7.97
C ASN A 442 0.33 -17.98 8.70
N LEU A 443 0.40 -17.78 10.02
CA LEU A 443 -0.71 -17.15 10.75
C LEU A 443 -0.66 -15.63 10.48
N LEU A 444 -1.50 -15.17 9.54
CA LEU A 444 -1.68 -13.76 9.22
C LEU A 444 -2.84 -13.19 10.04
N LEU A 445 -2.53 -12.39 11.06
CA LEU A 445 -3.51 -11.75 11.93
C LEU A 445 -3.72 -10.31 11.50
N VAL A 446 -4.96 -9.93 11.22
CA VAL A 446 -5.36 -8.55 10.89
C VAL A 446 -6.36 -8.07 11.95
N ALA A 447 -5.90 -7.18 12.83
CA ALA A 447 -6.73 -6.59 13.87
C ALA A 447 -7.00 -5.11 13.56
N ALA A 448 -8.27 -4.71 13.63
CA ALA A 448 -8.69 -3.32 13.42
C ALA A 448 -8.99 -2.65 14.77
N PHE A 449 -8.47 -1.44 14.95
CA PHE A 449 -8.53 -0.68 16.19
C PHE A 449 -9.06 0.73 15.94
N ARG A 450 -9.88 1.23 16.85
CA ARG A 450 -10.45 2.58 16.78
C ARG A 450 -9.54 3.69 17.25
N THR A 451 -8.50 3.36 18.01
CA THR A 451 -7.63 4.35 18.65
C THR A 451 -6.18 3.87 18.62
N ILE A 452 -5.26 4.81 18.46
CA ILE A 452 -3.81 4.56 18.50
C ILE A 452 -3.40 3.87 19.82
N PRO A 453 -3.90 4.25 21.01
CA PRO A 453 -3.63 3.53 22.24
C PRO A 453 -4.04 2.06 22.24
N ALA A 454 -5.13 1.69 21.55
CA ALA A 454 -5.56 0.29 21.45
C ALA A 454 -4.63 -0.53 20.56
N VAL A 455 -4.14 0.07 19.46
CA VAL A 455 -3.09 -0.53 18.61
C VAL A 455 -1.82 -0.78 19.44
N LEU A 456 -1.43 0.20 20.24
CA LEU A 456 -0.25 0.13 21.11
C LEU A 456 -0.39 -0.94 22.21
N ALA A 457 -1.56 -1.03 22.85
CA ALA A 457 -1.84 -2.06 23.84
C ALA A 457 -1.84 -3.47 23.23
N GLY A 458 -2.32 -3.61 21.99
CA GLY A 458 -2.21 -4.86 21.22
C GLY A 458 -0.76 -5.24 20.95
N ALA A 459 0.05 -4.29 20.46
CA ALA A 459 1.48 -4.50 20.27
C ALA A 459 2.20 -4.87 21.58
N GLU A 460 1.91 -4.18 22.69
CA GLU A 460 2.44 -4.51 24.03
C GLU A 460 2.09 -5.92 24.49
N ALA A 461 0.83 -6.34 24.30
CA ALA A 461 0.39 -7.70 24.63
C ALA A 461 1.19 -8.76 23.85
N LEU A 462 1.56 -8.45 22.60
CA LEU A 462 2.35 -9.32 21.73
C LEU A 462 3.85 -9.31 22.06
N ALA A 463 4.37 -8.23 22.67
CA ALA A 463 5.76 -8.17 23.13
C ALA A 463 6.07 -9.21 24.23
N GLY A 464 5.04 -9.72 24.91
CA GLY A 464 5.16 -10.82 25.86
C GLY A 464 5.38 -12.19 25.23
N LEU A 465 5.12 -12.33 23.92
CA LEU A 465 5.24 -13.58 23.18
C LEU A 465 6.64 -13.68 22.54
N ARG A 466 7.37 -14.76 22.84
CA ARG A 466 8.69 -15.06 22.23
C ARG A 466 8.54 -15.74 20.87
N LEU A 467 7.78 -15.15 19.98
CA LEU A 467 7.56 -15.66 18.62
C LEU A 467 8.34 -14.80 17.60
N PRO A 468 8.89 -15.41 16.53
CA PRO A 468 9.44 -14.66 15.41
C PRO A 468 8.30 -14.02 14.61
N LEU A 469 7.89 -12.81 14.98
CA LEU A 469 6.77 -12.09 14.39
C LEU A 469 7.24 -10.97 13.46
N ARG A 470 6.72 -10.95 12.24
CA ARG A 470 6.79 -9.80 11.33
C ARG A 470 5.47 -9.04 11.44
N GLY A 471 5.49 -7.72 11.48
CA GLY A 471 4.26 -6.96 11.68
C GLY A 471 4.28 -5.58 11.08
N ALA A 472 3.12 -5.07 10.70
CA ALA A 472 2.95 -3.69 10.26
C ALA A 472 1.67 -3.06 10.83
N ILE A 473 1.70 -1.75 11.05
CA ILE A 473 0.50 -0.97 11.42
C ILE A 473 0.14 -0.04 10.26
N GLY A 474 -1.15 0.12 9.94
CA GLY A 474 -1.69 1.08 8.97
C GLY A 474 -2.75 1.96 9.63
N ALA A 475 -2.99 3.18 9.14
CA ALA A 475 -4.16 4.00 9.57
C ALA A 475 -4.91 4.59 8.38
N GLY A 476 -6.25 4.58 8.43
CA GLY A 476 -7.10 5.22 7.41
C GLY A 476 -8.48 4.58 7.27
N VAL A 477 -9.10 4.66 6.09
CA VAL A 477 -10.45 4.10 5.87
C VAL A 477 -10.36 2.62 5.51
N VAL A 478 -11.16 1.82 6.20
CA VAL A 478 -11.24 0.37 6.04
C VAL A 478 -12.69 -0.05 5.81
N LEU A 479 -12.87 -1.08 5.00
CA LEU A 479 -14.13 -1.72 4.64
C LEU A 479 -14.16 -3.13 5.23
N GLU A 480 -15.12 -3.41 6.09
CA GLU A 480 -15.48 -4.75 6.55
C GLU A 480 -16.57 -5.31 5.64
N LEU A 481 -16.33 -6.48 5.05
CA LEU A 481 -17.29 -7.29 4.29
C LEU A 481 -17.60 -8.56 5.11
N GLU A 482 -18.87 -8.78 5.43
CA GLU A 482 -19.33 -9.97 6.16
C GLU A 482 -20.34 -10.76 5.32
N GLN A 483 -20.10 -12.05 5.07
CA GLN A 483 -20.98 -12.92 4.28
C GLN A 483 -20.97 -14.34 4.87
N GLU A 484 -22.15 -14.91 5.10
CA GLU A 484 -22.31 -16.29 5.64
C GLU A 484 -21.52 -16.58 6.94
N GLY A 485 -21.31 -15.56 7.78
CA GLY A 485 -20.54 -15.66 9.02
C GLY A 485 -19.03 -15.52 8.85
N GLN A 486 -18.54 -15.38 7.62
CA GLN A 486 -17.15 -15.02 7.32
C GLN A 486 -16.98 -13.51 7.24
N LYS A 487 -15.86 -12.99 7.78
CA LYS A 487 -15.50 -11.57 7.73
C LYS A 487 -14.23 -11.34 6.92
N SER A 488 -14.16 -10.18 6.27
CA SER A 488 -12.99 -9.67 5.57
C SER A 488 -12.86 -8.19 5.78
N VAL A 489 -11.68 -7.74 6.18
CA VAL A 489 -11.39 -6.32 6.36
C VAL A 489 -10.39 -5.89 5.27
N VAL A 490 -10.71 -4.83 4.54
CA VAL A 490 -9.95 -4.40 3.34
C VAL A 490 -9.89 -2.88 3.25
N GLY A 491 -8.80 -2.30 2.79
CA GLY A 491 -8.67 -0.85 2.64
C GLY A 491 -7.21 -0.40 2.58
N GLN A 492 -6.98 0.81 2.07
CA GLN A 492 -5.63 1.33 1.80
C GLN A 492 -4.62 1.12 2.96
N PRO A 493 -5.02 1.31 4.23
CA PRO A 493 -4.13 1.06 5.37
C PRO A 493 -3.79 -0.41 5.61
N VAL A 494 -4.73 -1.32 5.35
CA VAL A 494 -4.53 -2.77 5.43
C VAL A 494 -3.51 -3.19 4.38
N GLU A 495 -3.67 -2.66 3.16
CA GLU A 495 -2.80 -2.98 2.04
C GLU A 495 -1.38 -2.48 2.27
N GLU A 496 -1.22 -1.22 2.69
CA GLU A 496 0.08 -0.65 3.03
C GLU A 496 0.78 -1.44 4.12
N ALA A 497 0.05 -1.83 5.17
CA ALA A 497 0.57 -2.68 6.23
C ALA A 497 1.00 -4.06 5.69
N LEU A 498 0.17 -4.74 4.90
CA LEU A 498 0.53 -6.03 4.27
C LEU A 498 1.75 -5.91 3.36
N GLU A 499 1.83 -4.85 2.57
CA GLU A 499 2.98 -4.59 1.70
C GLU A 499 4.27 -4.44 2.49
N VAL A 500 4.19 -3.76 3.63
CA VAL A 500 5.30 -3.58 4.55
C VAL A 500 5.68 -4.91 5.18
N VAL A 501 4.74 -5.70 5.75
CA VAL A 501 5.04 -7.01 6.36
C VAL A 501 5.81 -7.93 5.40
N ARG A 502 5.34 -8.05 4.14
CA ARG A 502 5.99 -8.89 3.12
C ARG A 502 7.39 -8.46 2.73
N SER A 503 7.78 -7.22 3.05
CA SER A 503 9.11 -6.69 2.78
C SER A 503 10.11 -6.89 3.93
N LEU A 504 9.66 -7.38 5.08
CA LEU A 504 10.49 -7.50 6.29
C LEU A 504 11.31 -8.78 6.25
N ALA A 505 12.62 -8.64 6.50
CA ALA A 505 13.57 -9.72 6.28
C ALA A 505 13.69 -10.76 7.41
N ALA A 506 13.21 -10.36 8.58
CA ALA A 506 13.31 -11.04 9.86
C ALA A 506 12.13 -10.53 10.73
N PRO A 507 11.93 -11.07 11.95
CA PRO A 507 10.94 -10.55 12.87
C PRO A 507 11.16 -9.06 13.14
N GLN A 508 10.32 -8.23 12.53
CA GLN A 508 10.42 -6.79 12.54
C GLN A 508 9.01 -6.23 12.62
N LEU A 509 8.86 -5.14 13.37
CA LEU A 509 7.62 -4.37 13.39
C LEU A 509 7.83 -3.11 12.54
N ALA A 510 6.83 -2.78 11.74
CA ALA A 510 6.87 -1.67 10.84
C ALA A 510 5.61 -0.81 10.94
N LEU A 511 5.67 0.49 10.67
CA LEU A 511 4.59 1.41 11.02
C LEU A 511 4.25 2.30 9.83
N ALA A 512 3.21 1.97 9.09
CA ALA A 512 2.71 2.73 7.95
C ALA A 512 1.63 3.75 8.34
N THR A 513 1.76 5.01 7.93
CA THR A 513 0.66 5.99 8.03
C THR A 513 0.84 7.13 7.03
N ASP A 514 -0.29 7.69 6.58
CA ASP A 514 -0.37 8.95 5.83
C ASP A 514 -0.47 10.18 6.74
N GLU A 515 -0.59 9.99 8.07
CA GLU A 515 -0.68 11.03 9.10
C GLU A 515 0.66 11.17 9.87
N PRO A 516 1.47 12.22 9.59
CA PRO A 516 2.80 12.38 10.22
C PRO A 516 2.77 12.48 11.76
N GLU A 517 1.68 12.99 12.32
CA GLU A 517 1.48 13.12 13.77
C GLU A 517 1.33 11.76 14.46
N VAL A 518 0.70 10.80 13.77
CA VAL A 518 0.54 9.41 14.23
C VAL A 518 1.88 8.70 14.25
N LEU A 519 2.71 8.97 13.23
CA LEU A 519 4.09 8.49 13.20
C LEU A 519 4.89 8.98 14.39
N GLU A 520 4.93 10.29 14.62
CA GLU A 520 5.76 10.86 15.68
C GLU A 520 5.37 10.25 17.05
N ALA A 521 4.07 10.08 17.29
CA ALA A 521 3.56 9.44 18.50
C ALA A 521 3.98 7.95 18.63
N LEU A 522 4.02 7.20 17.53
CA LEU A 522 4.40 5.78 17.53
C LEU A 522 5.92 5.57 17.57
N ALA A 523 6.70 6.43 16.91
CA ALA A 523 8.16 6.39 16.89
C ALA A 523 8.76 6.66 18.28
N ASP A 524 8.13 7.56 19.05
CA ASP A 524 8.56 7.92 20.40
C ASP A 524 7.98 6.99 21.47
N ASN A 525 7.20 5.98 21.09
CA ASN A 525 6.54 5.08 22.03
C ASN A 525 7.51 4.02 22.61
N PRO A 526 7.67 3.94 23.95
CA PRO A 526 8.61 3.02 24.59
C PRO A 526 8.33 1.54 24.32
N ALA A 527 7.06 1.14 24.18
CA ALA A 527 6.69 -0.24 23.90
C ALA A 527 7.01 -0.66 22.47
N VAL A 528 6.78 0.23 21.49
CA VAL A 528 7.20 0.02 20.11
C VAL A 528 8.72 -0.18 20.05
N VAL A 529 9.49 0.66 20.75
CA VAL A 529 10.96 0.52 20.84
C VAL A 529 11.39 -0.77 21.58
N GLN A 530 10.64 -1.20 22.60
CA GLN A 530 10.93 -2.40 23.38
C GLN A 530 10.66 -3.69 22.60
N LEU A 531 9.55 -3.75 21.86
CA LEU A 531 9.17 -4.87 21.00
C LEU A 531 10.23 -5.14 19.92
N VAL A 532 10.78 -4.05 19.37
CA VAL A 532 11.89 -4.06 18.41
C VAL A 532 13.19 -4.62 19.00
N ARG A 533 13.50 -4.27 20.25
CA ARG A 533 14.70 -4.78 20.94
C ARG A 533 14.59 -6.25 21.34
N LEU A 534 13.42 -6.73 21.75
CA LEU A 534 13.20 -8.15 22.09
C LEU A 534 13.41 -9.08 20.89
N GLN A 535 13.13 -8.57 19.68
CA GLN A 535 13.28 -9.28 18.42
C GLN A 535 14.69 -9.14 17.81
N GLY A 536 15.55 -8.25 18.33
CA GLY A 536 16.95 -8.09 17.90
C GLY A 536 17.17 -7.41 16.54
N HIS A 537 16.13 -6.82 15.93
CA HIS A 537 16.18 -6.23 14.58
C HIS A 537 15.57 -4.83 14.58
N PRO A 538 16.02 -3.88 13.73
CA PRO A 538 15.47 -2.52 13.66
C PRO A 538 14.02 -2.52 13.14
N ALA A 539 13.14 -1.75 13.77
CA ALA A 539 11.80 -1.47 13.25
C ALA A 539 11.88 -0.57 12.01
N VAL A 540 10.90 -0.69 11.12
CA VAL A 540 10.82 0.04 9.86
C VAL A 540 9.57 0.93 9.87
N LEU A 541 9.67 2.22 10.17
CA LEU A 541 8.49 3.11 10.08
C LEU A 541 8.30 3.56 8.62
N ALA A 542 7.11 3.39 8.03
CA ALA A 542 6.83 3.60 6.61
C ALA A 542 5.87 4.79 6.30
N PHE A 543 6.34 5.67 5.43
CA PHE A 543 5.68 6.72 4.64
C PHE A 543 4.62 6.33 3.63
N ALA A 544 3.31 6.29 3.91
CA ALA A 544 2.34 6.20 2.81
C ALA A 544 1.82 7.58 2.39
N ALA A 545 2.71 8.44 1.88
CA ALA A 545 2.27 9.58 1.09
C ALA A 545 1.97 9.08 -0.33
N SER A 546 0.74 9.31 -0.81
CA SER A 546 0.31 8.88 -2.14
C SER A 546 1.36 9.26 -3.20
N ILE A 547 1.75 8.28 -4.02
CA ILE A 547 2.56 8.33 -5.26
C ILE A 547 4.01 7.80 -5.15
N ASP A 548 4.72 7.91 -4.01
CA ASP A 548 6.17 7.62 -3.97
C ASP A 548 6.61 6.38 -3.16
N GLY A 549 5.65 5.65 -2.59
CA GLY A 549 5.91 4.39 -1.85
C GLY A 549 6.40 4.59 -0.41
N PRO A 550 6.49 3.49 0.38
CA PRO A 550 6.81 3.56 1.80
C PRO A 550 8.21 4.15 2.06
N SER A 551 8.24 5.37 2.59
CA SER A 551 9.47 5.99 3.09
C SER A 551 9.85 5.40 4.44
N VAL A 552 10.98 4.67 4.52
CA VAL A 552 11.45 4.04 5.76
C VAL A 552 12.16 5.05 6.67
N VAL A 553 11.65 5.24 7.88
CA VAL A 553 12.29 5.93 8.99
C VAL A 553 12.68 4.87 10.02
N ALA A 554 13.95 4.83 10.43
CA ALA A 554 14.36 3.99 11.56
C ALA A 554 13.84 4.63 12.85
N PRO A 555 13.34 3.86 13.84
CA PRO A 555 13.03 4.43 15.15
C PRO A 555 14.28 5.18 15.63
N ARG A 556 14.08 6.42 16.09
CA ARG A 556 15.17 7.18 16.69
C ARG A 556 15.77 6.30 17.79
N GLU A 557 17.09 6.18 17.83
CA GLU A 557 17.78 5.66 19.02
C GLU A 557 17.47 6.59 20.19
N ALA A 558 16.31 6.39 20.82
CA ALA A 558 16.13 6.76 22.19
C ALA A 558 16.96 5.74 22.96
N ALA A 559 18.12 6.18 23.47
CA ALA A 559 18.77 5.44 24.54
C ALA A 559 17.69 5.20 25.60
N VAL A 560 17.42 3.94 25.93
CA VAL A 560 16.54 3.59 27.06
C VAL A 560 17.20 4.22 28.26
N PRO A 561 16.62 5.27 28.86
CA PRO A 561 17.28 5.88 29.97
C PRO A 561 16.96 4.99 31.15
N GLU A 562 18.01 4.46 31.76
CA GLU A 562 17.97 3.84 33.07
C GLU A 562 17.15 4.76 33.98
N LEU A 563 15.99 4.26 34.43
CA LEU A 563 15.12 5.03 35.32
C LEU A 563 15.95 5.34 36.57
N LEU A 564 16.01 6.62 36.94
CA LEU A 564 16.69 7.00 38.16
C LEU A 564 15.89 6.46 39.35
N ASP A 565 16.54 5.66 40.20
CA ASP A 565 15.99 5.26 41.49
C ASP A 565 15.62 6.51 42.30
N VAL A 566 14.56 6.39 43.12
CA VAL A 566 14.16 7.47 44.04
C VAL A 566 15.11 7.40 45.24
N PRO A 567 16.01 8.38 45.43
CA PRO A 567 16.90 8.37 46.59
C PRO A 567 16.10 8.69 47.86
N GLU A 568 16.55 8.18 49.01
CA GLU A 568 15.98 8.57 50.32
C GLU A 568 16.19 10.06 50.62
N VAL A 569 17.23 10.67 50.05
CA VAL A 569 17.57 12.09 50.20
C VAL A 569 18.01 12.67 48.86
N LEU A 570 17.47 13.83 48.50
CA LEU A 570 17.87 14.57 47.29
C LEU A 570 18.12 16.05 47.66
N GLY A 571 19.39 16.45 47.63
CA GLY A 571 19.82 17.75 48.12
C GLY A 571 19.59 17.92 49.63
N ALA A 572 18.94 19.02 50.02
CA ALA A 572 18.58 19.29 51.42
C ALA A 572 17.28 18.59 51.88
N PHE A 573 16.67 17.78 51.02
CA PHE A 573 15.31 17.26 51.23
C PHE A 573 15.30 15.74 51.43
N GLU A 574 14.61 15.28 52.46
CA GLU A 574 14.30 13.87 52.72
C GLU A 574 13.05 13.47 51.95
N VAL A 575 13.11 12.38 51.19
CA VAL A 575 11.99 11.90 50.37
C VAL A 575 11.03 11.08 51.22
N VAL A 576 9.76 11.49 51.26
CA VAL A 576 8.69 10.81 51.99
C VAL A 576 8.03 9.75 51.11
N ARG A 577 7.61 10.14 49.90
CA ARG A 577 6.94 9.26 48.93
C ARG A 577 6.85 9.91 47.55
N GLU A 578 6.59 9.10 46.53
CA GLU A 578 6.17 9.61 45.22
C GLU A 578 4.72 10.09 45.27
N ILE A 579 4.45 11.27 44.70
CA ILE A 579 3.11 11.87 44.58
C ILE A 579 2.54 11.58 43.19
N ASP A 580 3.36 11.77 42.15
CA ASP A 580 2.93 11.66 40.75
C ASP A 580 4.11 11.35 39.82
N SER A 581 3.83 10.77 38.65
CA SER A 581 4.82 10.46 37.61
C SER A 581 4.26 10.69 36.20
N GLY A 582 5.06 11.27 35.30
CA GLY A 582 4.61 11.53 33.94
C GLY A 582 5.73 11.96 32.99
N ALA A 583 5.36 12.35 31.77
CA ALA A 583 6.30 12.67 30.68
C ALA A 583 7.35 13.75 31.02
N SER A 584 7.03 14.67 31.94
CA SER A 584 7.94 15.77 32.35
C SER A 584 8.80 15.46 33.59
N GLY A 585 8.70 14.25 34.15
CA GLY A 585 9.41 13.83 35.36
C GLY A 585 8.49 13.20 36.42
N ARG A 586 9.05 12.92 37.59
CA ARG A 586 8.30 12.53 38.79
C ARG A 586 8.23 13.67 39.78
N VAL A 587 7.20 13.67 40.62
CA VAL A 587 7.00 14.61 41.72
C VAL A 587 6.98 13.83 43.03
N LEU A 588 7.86 14.21 43.94
CA LEU A 588 8.08 13.58 45.24
C LEU A 588 7.55 14.49 46.35
N GLU A 589 6.96 13.91 47.38
CA GLU A 589 6.72 14.58 48.66
C GLU A 589 8.02 14.53 49.44
N VAL A 590 8.49 15.70 49.89
CA VAL A 590 9.76 15.81 50.59
C VAL A 590 9.67 16.71 51.82
N LEU A 591 10.56 16.49 52.78
CA LEU A 591 10.75 17.33 53.97
C LEU A 591 12.09 18.05 53.90
N ASP A 592 12.10 19.35 54.15
CA ASP A 592 13.36 20.09 54.38
C ASP A 592 14.02 19.57 55.65
N ARG A 593 15.27 19.09 55.54
CA ARG A 593 15.97 18.48 56.68
C ARG A 593 16.35 19.48 57.78
N MET A 594 16.27 20.79 57.51
CA MET A 594 16.60 21.83 58.48
C MET A 594 15.44 22.17 59.42
N ASP A 595 14.21 22.20 58.92
CA ASP A 595 13.04 22.64 59.69
C ASP A 595 11.80 21.74 59.55
N SER A 596 11.93 20.62 58.80
CA SER A 596 10.86 19.65 58.52
C SER A 596 9.65 20.24 57.78
N THR A 597 9.82 21.35 57.06
CA THR A 597 8.78 21.90 56.20
C THR A 597 8.52 20.98 54.99
N ARG A 598 7.24 20.76 54.64
CA ARG A 598 6.82 19.92 53.51
C ARG A 598 6.89 20.67 52.18
N PHE A 599 7.45 20.02 51.17
CA PHE A 599 7.55 20.52 49.80
C PHE A 599 7.20 19.43 48.78
N ALA A 600 6.87 19.85 47.57
CA ALA A 600 6.85 18.98 46.41
C ALA A 600 8.15 19.16 45.62
N LEU A 601 8.80 18.06 45.23
CA LEU A 601 10.07 18.08 44.51
C LEU A 601 9.90 17.36 43.18
N LYS A 602 10.03 18.10 42.07
CA LYS A 602 10.02 17.53 40.72
C LYS A 602 11.44 17.20 40.29
N THR A 603 11.64 16.00 39.78
CA THR A 603 12.94 15.49 39.30
C THR A 603 12.73 14.65 38.04
N PRO A 604 13.65 14.61 37.07
CA PRO A 604 13.45 13.82 35.87
C PRO A 604 13.39 12.34 36.23
N LEU A 605 12.62 11.57 35.46
CA LEU A 605 12.54 10.11 35.60
C LEU A 605 13.87 9.42 35.23
N ARG A 606 14.76 10.15 34.56
CA ARG A 606 15.84 9.62 33.70
C ARG A 606 17.03 10.58 33.74
N ARG A 607 18.25 10.07 33.59
CA ARG A 607 19.43 10.95 33.42
C ARG A 607 19.29 11.74 32.12
N PHE A 608 19.58 13.03 32.18
CA PHE A 608 19.62 13.85 30.97
C PHE A 608 20.76 13.38 30.06
N GLN A 609 20.46 13.29 28.77
CA GLN A 609 21.42 12.80 27.77
C GLN A 609 22.30 13.92 27.22
N SER A 610 21.96 15.17 27.55
CA SER A 610 22.72 16.36 27.17
C SER A 610 22.58 17.48 28.21
N ASP A 611 23.56 18.37 28.25
CA ASP A 611 23.49 19.61 29.04
C ASP A 611 22.32 20.50 28.59
N ALA A 612 21.87 20.40 27.34
CA ALA A 612 20.74 21.17 26.82
C ALA A 612 19.41 20.79 27.48
N GLU A 613 19.16 19.50 27.69
CA GLU A 613 17.97 19.00 28.40
C GLU A 613 17.99 19.42 29.87
N MET A 614 19.15 19.28 30.53
CA MET A 614 19.34 19.75 31.90
C MET A 614 19.10 21.25 32.03
N HIS A 615 19.64 22.06 31.11
CA HIS A 615 19.42 23.49 31.10
C HIS A 615 17.97 23.87 30.80
N ALA A 616 17.25 23.11 29.97
CA ALA A 616 15.83 23.33 29.70
C ALA A 616 14.97 23.07 30.96
N PHE A 617 15.23 21.98 31.67
CA PHE A 617 14.56 21.64 32.92
C PHE A 617 14.82 22.66 34.03
N LEU A 618 16.08 23.06 34.22
CA LEU A 618 16.42 24.10 35.20
C LEU A 618 15.85 25.47 34.80
N ARG A 619 15.75 25.76 33.49
CA ARG A 619 15.11 26.98 32.99
C ARG A 619 13.63 27.04 33.35
N GLU A 620 12.91 25.92 33.36
CA GLU A 620 11.51 25.85 33.83
C GLU A 620 11.38 26.42 35.24
N GLY A 621 12.21 25.97 36.18
CA GLY A 621 12.22 26.46 37.56
C GLY A 621 12.70 27.92 37.69
N LEU A 622 13.75 28.31 36.97
CA LEU A 622 14.26 29.69 36.98
C LEU A 622 13.24 30.70 36.46
N VAL A 623 12.43 30.28 35.50
CA VAL A 623 11.35 31.06 34.91
C VAL A 623 10.16 31.12 35.86
N ALA A 624 9.75 29.98 36.45
CA ALA A 624 8.66 29.93 37.43
C ALA A 624 8.93 30.80 38.67
N LYS A 625 10.20 30.92 39.11
CA LYS A 625 10.61 31.79 40.23
C LYS A 625 10.22 33.26 40.07
N ARG A 626 9.98 33.73 38.83
CA ARG A 626 9.62 35.12 38.53
C ARG A 626 8.16 35.45 38.83
N VAL A 627 7.31 34.44 38.98
CA VAL A 627 5.88 34.61 39.25
C VAL A 627 5.63 34.36 40.73
N ARG A 628 5.01 35.31 41.41
CA ARG A 628 4.52 35.15 42.78
C ARG A 628 3.06 35.58 42.81
N HIS A 629 2.16 34.62 42.88
CA HIS A 629 0.73 34.86 42.88
C HIS A 629 0.02 33.76 43.68
N PRO A 630 -1.02 34.05 44.49
CA PRO A 630 -1.71 33.04 45.29
C PRO A 630 -2.36 31.90 44.47
N ASN A 631 -2.65 32.14 43.18
CA ASN A 631 -3.22 31.12 42.28
C ASN A 631 -2.17 30.47 41.35
N VAL A 632 -0.87 30.63 41.64
CA VAL A 632 0.24 30.01 40.91
C VAL A 632 1.14 29.32 41.93
N VAL A 633 1.47 28.05 41.67
CA VAL A 633 2.27 27.24 42.60
C VAL A 633 3.58 27.94 42.93
N GLY A 634 3.86 28.11 44.24
CA GLY A 634 5.07 28.77 44.69
C GLY A 634 6.32 27.97 44.33
N PHE A 635 7.27 28.61 43.67
CA PHE A 635 8.60 28.04 43.43
C PHE A 635 9.55 28.39 44.58
N ARG A 636 10.19 27.38 45.18
CA ARG A 636 11.08 27.55 46.34
C ARG A 636 12.55 27.59 45.91
N ASP A 637 13.03 26.52 45.29
CA ASP A 637 14.45 26.35 44.96
C ASP A 637 14.69 25.36 43.82
N LEU A 638 15.91 25.30 43.30
CA LEU A 638 16.39 24.26 42.40
C LEU A 638 17.82 23.86 42.74
N GLY A 639 18.20 22.65 42.39
CA GLY A 639 19.56 22.18 42.56
C GLY A 639 19.89 21.04 41.61
N VAL A 640 21.14 20.60 41.68
CA VAL A 640 21.64 19.41 41.01
C VAL A 640 22.46 18.63 42.03
N GLU A 641 22.06 17.41 42.32
CA GLU A 641 22.74 16.51 43.27
C GLU A 641 23.09 15.23 42.53
N ASN A 642 24.35 14.79 42.57
CA ASN A 642 24.82 13.59 41.84
C ASN A 642 24.46 13.58 40.34
N GLY A 643 24.40 14.75 39.71
CA GLY A 643 23.99 14.90 38.30
C GLY A 643 22.49 14.81 38.05
N GLN A 644 21.67 14.68 39.10
CA GLN A 644 20.21 14.69 39.03
C GLN A 644 19.68 16.08 39.43
N PRO A 645 19.12 16.84 38.49
CA PRO A 645 18.50 18.13 38.78
C PRO A 645 17.15 17.95 39.45
N TYR A 646 16.78 18.92 40.27
CA TYR A 646 15.49 18.94 40.93
C TYR A 646 14.94 20.36 41.08
N LEU A 647 13.62 20.47 41.10
CA LEU A 647 12.86 21.69 41.32
C LEU A 647 12.00 21.51 42.58
N VAL A 648 12.14 22.43 43.53
CA VAL A 648 11.40 22.44 44.79
C VAL A 648 10.27 23.46 44.67
N MET A 649 9.05 22.99 44.87
CA MET A 649 7.84 23.79 44.80
C MET A 649 6.99 23.59 46.06
N GLU A 650 6.04 24.51 46.23
CA GLU A 650 5.04 24.45 47.29
C GLU A 650 4.29 23.11 47.25
N TYR A 651 4.19 22.47 48.41
CA TYR A 651 3.34 21.30 48.57
C TYR A 651 1.89 21.74 48.71
N LEU A 652 1.02 21.25 47.81
CA LEU A 652 -0.39 21.61 47.80
C LEU A 652 -1.23 20.50 48.44
N GLU A 653 -2.01 20.87 49.45
CA GLU A 653 -2.98 19.96 50.10
C GLU A 653 -4.34 20.10 49.41
N GLY A 654 -4.76 19.05 48.71
CA GLY A 654 -5.98 19.05 47.92
C GLY A 654 -5.96 18.02 46.80
N ARG A 655 -6.61 18.32 45.67
CA ARG A 655 -6.67 17.40 44.51
C ARG A 655 -6.70 18.14 43.16
N PRO A 656 -6.21 17.52 42.07
CA PRO A 656 -6.37 18.06 40.73
C PRO A 656 -7.85 18.20 40.33
N LEU A 657 -8.18 19.22 39.55
CA LEU A 657 -9.52 19.44 39.01
C LEU A 657 -9.97 18.24 38.17
N ALA A 658 -9.06 17.61 37.40
CA ALA A 658 -9.33 16.38 36.65
C ALA A 658 -9.94 15.30 37.54
N ALA A 659 -9.28 14.96 38.65
CA ALA A 659 -9.76 13.96 39.61
C ALA A 659 -11.10 14.35 40.25
N ARG A 660 -11.33 15.65 40.52
CA ARG A 660 -12.64 16.12 41.02
C ARG A 660 -13.73 15.96 39.97
N LEU A 661 -13.46 16.23 38.70
CA LEU A 661 -14.45 16.12 37.63
C LEU A 661 -14.81 14.65 37.35
N GLU A 662 -13.82 13.77 37.37
CA GLU A 662 -14.01 12.32 37.22
C GLU A 662 -14.88 11.73 38.35
N LEU A 663 -14.57 12.06 39.61
CA LEU A 663 -15.27 11.48 40.76
C LEU A 663 -16.62 12.14 41.07
N GLY A 664 -16.81 13.41 40.70
CA GLY A 664 -17.94 14.21 41.19
C GLY A 664 -18.75 14.91 40.11
N GLY A 665 -18.53 14.58 38.84
CA GLY A 665 -19.24 15.13 37.69
C GLY A 665 -19.06 16.64 37.49
N PRO A 666 -19.81 17.24 36.54
CA PRO A 666 -19.69 18.65 36.18
C PRO A 666 -19.87 19.61 37.36
N LEU A 667 -19.10 20.70 37.38
CA LEU A 667 -19.24 21.74 38.38
C LEU A 667 -20.44 22.65 38.07
N SER A 668 -21.12 23.14 39.12
CA SER A 668 -22.14 24.18 38.97
C SER A 668 -21.54 25.44 38.35
N VAL A 669 -22.31 26.16 37.53
CA VAL A 669 -21.89 27.42 36.90
C VAL A 669 -21.19 28.37 37.88
N ARG A 670 -21.76 28.55 39.09
CA ARG A 670 -21.16 29.40 40.13
C ARG A 670 -19.74 28.98 40.53
N ARG A 671 -19.51 27.68 40.76
CA ARG A 671 -18.19 27.13 41.10
C ARG A 671 -17.22 27.23 39.93
N THR A 672 -17.70 26.98 38.72
CA THR A 672 -16.91 27.15 37.49
C THR A 672 -16.46 28.60 37.32
N THR A 673 -17.34 29.58 37.52
CA THR A 673 -17.00 31.00 37.43
C THR A 673 -15.95 31.41 38.45
N LEU A 674 -16.06 30.97 39.71
CA LEU A 674 -15.06 31.27 40.74
C LEU A 674 -13.70 30.66 40.42
N LEU A 675 -13.69 29.40 39.95
CA LEU A 675 -12.47 28.71 39.54
C LEU A 675 -11.81 29.40 38.36
N LEU A 676 -12.59 29.77 37.34
CA LEU A 676 -12.07 30.47 36.15
C LEU A 676 -11.55 31.86 36.49
N ALA A 677 -12.20 32.60 37.40
CA ALA A 677 -11.69 33.89 37.86
C ALA A 677 -10.31 33.74 38.51
N ALA A 678 -10.17 32.80 39.46
CA ALA A 678 -8.89 32.55 40.12
C ALA A 678 -7.80 32.06 39.14
N LEU A 679 -8.16 31.20 38.18
CA LEU A 679 -7.27 30.73 37.13
C LEU A 679 -6.79 31.88 36.23
N LEU A 680 -7.71 32.75 35.80
CA LEU A 680 -7.39 33.89 34.95
C LEU A 680 -6.52 34.91 35.67
N ASP A 681 -6.76 35.18 36.96
CA ASP A 681 -5.89 36.04 37.78
C ASP A 681 -4.46 35.45 37.87
N GLY A 682 -4.35 34.12 38.03
CA GLY A 682 -3.06 33.43 38.01
C GLY A 682 -2.35 33.53 36.66
N LEU A 683 -3.08 33.36 35.56
CA LEU A 683 -2.55 33.46 34.20
C LEU A 683 -2.12 34.90 33.85
N GLU A 684 -2.83 35.90 34.34
CA GLU A 684 -2.45 37.30 34.20
C GLU A 684 -1.07 37.54 34.82
N ALA A 685 -0.85 37.08 36.06
CA ALA A 685 0.46 37.18 36.72
C ALA A 685 1.58 36.43 35.98
N VAL A 686 1.28 35.30 35.34
CA VAL A 686 2.23 34.55 34.48
C VAL A 686 2.57 35.38 33.23
N HIS A 687 1.57 35.96 32.58
CA HIS A 687 1.75 36.79 31.39
C HIS A 687 2.51 38.09 31.68
N ASP A 688 2.25 38.74 32.82
CA ASP A 688 2.95 39.94 33.28
C ASP A 688 4.45 39.67 33.53
N ALA A 689 4.81 38.45 33.92
CA ALA A 689 6.19 38.01 34.02
C ALA A 689 6.85 37.69 32.66
N GLY A 690 6.13 37.89 31.55
CA GLY A 690 6.57 37.64 30.17
C GLY A 690 6.54 36.16 29.78
N LEU A 691 5.73 35.35 30.45
CA LEU A 691 5.67 33.89 30.28
C LEU A 691 4.35 33.45 29.68
N VAL A 692 4.33 32.28 29.05
CA VAL A 692 3.10 31.65 28.54
C VAL A 692 3.13 30.18 28.93
N HIS A 693 2.07 29.67 29.59
CA HIS A 693 2.05 28.30 30.12
C HIS A 693 1.98 27.22 29.03
N ARG A 694 1.29 27.48 27.90
CA ARG A 694 1.19 26.61 26.70
C ARG A 694 0.54 25.22 26.87
N ASP A 695 0.20 24.80 28.09
CA ASP A 695 -0.39 23.48 28.38
C ASP A 695 -1.39 23.58 29.54
N ILE A 696 -2.43 24.42 29.40
CA ILE A 696 -3.48 24.54 30.42
C ILE A 696 -4.50 23.42 30.24
N LYS A 697 -4.61 22.55 31.24
CA LYS A 697 -5.51 21.39 31.27
C LYS A 697 -6.00 21.11 32.69
N PRO A 698 -7.10 20.36 32.88
CA PRO A 698 -7.65 20.09 34.21
C PRO A 698 -6.69 19.42 35.20
N SER A 699 -5.70 18.66 34.74
CA SER A 699 -4.68 18.07 35.62
C SER A 699 -3.63 19.07 36.13
N ASN A 700 -3.50 20.23 35.49
CA ASN A 700 -2.59 21.32 35.91
C ASN A 700 -3.28 22.36 36.81
N ILE A 701 -4.57 22.16 37.15
CA ILE A 701 -5.33 23.04 38.03
C ILE A 701 -5.57 22.30 39.35
N PHE A 702 -4.95 22.76 40.43
CA PHE A 702 -5.07 22.13 41.74
C PHE A 702 -6.14 22.83 42.59
N LEU A 703 -7.06 22.06 43.15
CA LEU A 703 -8.07 22.54 44.09
C LEU A 703 -7.52 22.32 45.50
N LEU A 704 -7.24 23.42 46.20
CA LEU A 704 -6.77 23.37 47.59
C LEU A 704 -7.93 23.12 48.54
N ASP A 705 -7.69 22.33 49.59
CA ASP A 705 -8.63 22.19 50.69
C ASP A 705 -8.60 23.48 51.53
N ASP A 706 -9.74 24.15 51.69
CA ASP A 706 -9.82 25.43 52.41
C ASP A 706 -9.59 25.22 53.93
N PRO A 707 -8.56 25.84 54.55
CA PRO A 707 -8.36 25.78 56.00
C PRO A 707 -9.54 26.39 56.79
N LYS A 708 -10.38 27.23 56.17
CA LYS A 708 -11.58 27.82 56.77
C LYS A 708 -12.86 27.00 56.57
N ALA A 709 -12.89 25.98 55.72
CA ALA A 709 -14.09 25.16 55.53
C ALA A 709 -14.44 24.28 56.75
N ALA A 710 -13.48 24.04 57.66
CA ALA A 710 -13.76 23.46 58.99
C ALA A 710 -14.59 24.40 59.89
N ARG A 711 -14.83 25.65 59.49
CA ARG A 711 -15.77 26.60 60.12
C ARG A 711 -16.59 27.33 59.06
N GLY A 712 -17.35 26.59 58.24
CA GLY A 712 -18.53 27.10 57.51
C GLY A 712 -18.34 28.41 56.75
N GLY A 713 -17.74 28.33 55.56
CA GLY A 713 -17.68 29.40 54.56
C GLY A 713 -17.41 28.77 53.19
N VAL A 714 -18.06 29.27 52.15
CA VAL A 714 -18.31 28.64 50.83
C VAL A 714 -17.08 28.12 50.10
#